data_AF-A0A497NG52-F1
#
_entry.id   AF-A0A497NG52-F1
#
_cell.length_a   1.000
_cell.length_b   1.000
_cell.length_c   1.000
_cell.angle_alpha   90.00
_cell.angle_beta   90.00
_cell.angle_gamma   90.00
#
_symmetry.space_group_name_H-M   'P 1'
#
loop_
_entity.id
_entity.type
_entity.pdbx_description
1 polymer ?
#
loop_
_entity_poly.entity_id
_entity_poly.type
_entity_poly.pdbx_seq_one_letter_code
_entity_poly.pdbx_strand_id
1 'polypeptide(L)'
;MSLDWRGIEEKWRRRWEEARIFEADPDPSRDKCFVTFPFPYMNGPLHIGHGFTATRVDVYARFMRMRGYNTLFPWAWHWTGEPIVGAALRVKMGDEDVIRGLREIDGVPDEELEKFVDPVYMANYYTREGREVVRRIGYSVDWRREFHTTYLEPTFSRFIEWQYRTLRRKGYVVRGTHPVVWCPKCESPTGDHDRLEGEGVSPEEYTLLKFQFGDAYLPAATFRPETIYGVTNMFINPDATYVEARVDGERWIISKEAAYKLSQQLKKVDILREFKGSELIGKYFKDPITGRMLPILPGWFVDPDSATGVVYSVPAHAPADWIAIRDLVEKPEVLGKFGIDVEVVNSIKPISLISVEGYGDYPAVEIVEEMGVRDQFDPKVDEATSIIYKKEFHTGVLKPICGKYAGRLVRDVKAELIEDFKREGVADSMYDLPRRVVCRCTTKCIVKILSDQWFLKYSDPEWKRLAHEAVDNANIYPESARQYFHDKIDWLHDWACARRTGLGTPLPWSPDWIVETLSDSTIYMAFYTIVKHIRKYGVKPEQLTDEVFDYIFLEDGDLEAAVKSSGLDPSILREMRDEFRYWYPVDLRVSAKELVPNHLSFFLFQHVAIFPRRFWPKGIGVNGMLTIEGEKMSK
;
A
#
# COMPACT_ATOMS: atom_id res chain seq x y z
N MET A 1 37.69 37.51 11.13
CA MET A 1 38.03 36.13 11.50
C MET A 1 36.82 35.27 11.21
N SER A 2 36.95 34.29 10.31
CA SER A 2 35.91 33.27 10.12
C SER A 2 35.84 32.42 11.40
N LEU A 3 34.64 32.25 11.94
CA LEU A 3 34.41 31.33 13.06
C LEU A 3 34.72 29.90 12.61
N ASP A 4 35.55 29.19 13.38
CA ASP A 4 35.76 27.76 13.19
C ASP A 4 34.58 26.97 13.76
N TRP A 5 33.52 26.86 12.95
CA TRP A 5 32.32 26.12 13.32
C TRP A 5 32.61 24.64 13.60
N ARG A 6 33.51 24.01 12.83
CA ARG A 6 33.85 22.59 12.99
C ARG A 6 34.49 22.33 14.35
N GLY A 7 35.44 23.18 14.74
CA GLY A 7 36.08 23.10 16.06
C GLY A 7 35.09 23.33 17.22
N ILE A 8 34.14 24.27 17.06
CA ILE A 8 33.11 24.54 18.07
C ILE A 8 32.13 23.36 18.22
N GLU A 9 31.64 22.81 17.12
CA GLU A 9 30.73 21.67 17.15
C GLU A 9 31.38 20.45 17.81
N GLU A 10 32.62 20.12 17.44
CA GLU A 10 33.34 18.97 17.98
C GLU A 10 33.57 19.11 19.49
N LYS A 11 33.96 20.30 19.94
CA LYS A 11 34.10 20.61 21.36
C LYS A 11 32.81 20.31 22.14
N TRP A 12 31.65 20.71 21.62
CA TRP A 12 30.38 20.51 22.32
C TRP A 12 29.87 19.08 22.25
N ARG A 13 29.98 18.41 21.09
CA ARG A 13 29.63 16.98 20.95
C ARG A 13 30.38 16.14 21.98
N ARG A 14 31.71 16.30 22.05
CA ARG A 14 32.55 15.59 23.01
C ARG A 14 32.12 15.86 24.46
N ARG A 15 31.88 17.12 24.81
CA ARG A 15 31.42 17.49 26.16
C ARG A 15 30.07 16.86 26.51
N TRP A 16 29.13 16.81 25.57
CA TRP A 16 27.81 16.21 25.80
C TRP A 16 27.90 14.71 26.01
N GLU A 17 28.76 14.03 25.27
CA GLU A 17 29.00 12.58 25.39
C GLU A 17 29.73 12.24 26.70
N GLU A 18 30.83 12.93 27.02
CA GLU A 18 31.59 12.74 28.26
C GLU A 18 30.71 12.93 29.50
N ALA A 19 29.86 13.96 29.49
CA ALA A 19 28.96 14.28 30.59
C ALA A 19 27.61 13.51 30.51
N ARG A 20 27.40 12.68 29.48
CA ARG A 20 26.19 11.87 29.28
C ARG A 20 24.88 12.66 29.42
N ILE A 21 24.86 13.90 28.94
CA ILE A 21 23.80 14.86 29.31
C ILE A 21 22.41 14.54 28.72
N PHE A 22 22.38 13.66 27.72
CA PHE A 22 21.15 13.23 27.03
C PHE A 22 20.68 11.85 27.49
N GLU A 23 21.43 11.18 28.36
CA GLU A 23 20.99 9.97 29.03
C GLU A 23 19.93 10.33 30.08
N ALA A 24 18.68 9.94 29.81
CA ALA A 24 17.54 10.27 30.66
C ALA A 24 17.06 9.05 31.46
N ASP A 25 16.97 9.25 32.77
CA ASP A 25 16.44 8.31 33.76
C ASP A 25 15.20 8.93 34.44
N PRO A 26 14.21 8.12 34.87
CA PRO A 26 13.00 8.62 35.54
C PRO A 26 13.32 9.53 36.72
N ASP A 27 12.65 10.68 36.77
CA ASP A 27 12.76 11.64 37.86
C ASP A 27 11.35 12.10 38.25
N PRO A 28 10.73 11.48 39.27
CA PRO A 28 9.37 11.80 39.70
C PRO A 28 9.17 13.27 40.13
N SER A 29 10.25 14.03 40.35
CA SER A 29 10.16 15.46 40.69
C SER A 29 9.95 16.37 39.49
N ARG A 30 10.06 15.85 38.26
CA ARG A 30 9.99 16.62 37.01
C ARG A 30 8.90 16.08 36.11
N ASP A 31 8.25 16.98 35.39
CA ASP A 31 7.39 16.59 34.29
C ASP A 31 8.23 15.95 33.17
N LYS A 32 7.70 14.87 32.61
CA LYS A 32 8.37 14.11 31.54
C LYS A 32 7.97 14.62 30.15
N CYS A 33 8.87 14.46 29.18
CA CYS A 33 8.63 14.68 27.76
C CYS A 33 9.28 13.56 26.95
N PHE A 34 8.49 12.68 26.35
CA PHE A 34 8.92 11.57 25.54
C PHE A 34 8.57 11.80 24.07
N VAL A 35 9.61 11.98 23.24
CA VAL A 35 9.45 12.33 21.82
C VAL A 35 10.07 11.27 20.93
N THR A 36 9.48 11.03 19.77
CA THR A 36 9.96 10.00 18.85
C THR A 36 9.97 10.43 17.39
N PHE A 37 10.98 9.93 16.68
CA PHE A 37 11.11 9.94 15.24
C PHE A 37 10.89 8.49 14.73
N PRO A 38 10.14 8.27 13.64
CA PRO A 38 10.12 6.97 12.97
C PRO A 38 11.54 6.53 12.61
N PHE A 39 11.97 5.38 13.13
CA PHE A 39 13.30 4.86 12.83
C PHE A 39 13.51 4.71 11.30
N PRO A 40 14.67 5.11 10.76
CA PRO A 40 14.88 5.07 9.32
C PRO A 40 15.18 3.64 8.83
N TYR A 41 14.86 3.38 7.55
CA TYR A 41 15.24 2.15 6.85
C TYR A 41 16.72 2.11 6.54
N MET A 42 17.37 0.98 6.83
CA MET A 42 18.81 0.80 6.62
C MET A 42 19.15 0.18 5.25
N ASN A 43 18.53 0.69 4.19
CA ASN A 43 18.82 0.31 2.79
C ASN A 43 19.63 1.40 2.04
N GLY A 44 20.11 2.41 2.75
CA GLY A 44 20.86 3.54 2.19
C GLY A 44 21.27 4.53 3.28
N PRO A 45 22.06 5.56 2.91
CA PRO A 45 22.47 6.62 3.83
C PRO A 45 21.30 7.52 4.23
N LEU A 46 21.41 8.14 5.41
CA LEU A 46 20.44 9.15 5.86
C LEU A 46 20.55 10.42 5.01
N HIS A 47 19.56 10.69 4.16
CA HIS A 47 19.47 11.94 3.41
C HIS A 47 18.85 13.11 4.19
N ILE A 48 18.91 14.32 3.64
CA ILE A 48 18.43 15.57 4.26
C ILE A 48 16.94 15.53 4.65
N GLY A 49 16.09 14.78 3.94
CA GLY A 49 14.69 14.55 4.36
C GLY A 49 14.54 13.92 5.76
N HIS A 50 15.42 12.96 6.13
CA HIS A 50 15.48 12.43 7.49
C HIS A 50 15.92 13.53 8.46
N GLY A 51 16.95 14.30 8.08
CA GLY A 51 17.44 15.45 8.86
C GLY A 51 16.34 16.47 9.15
N PHE A 52 15.56 16.84 8.14
CA PHE A 52 14.44 17.79 8.24
C PHE A 52 13.38 17.34 9.25
N THR A 53 13.05 16.05 9.26
CA THR A 53 12.05 15.50 10.17
C THR A 53 12.62 15.34 11.58
N ALA A 54 13.79 14.70 11.72
CA ALA A 54 14.43 14.44 13.01
C ALA A 54 14.86 15.72 13.74
N THR A 55 15.31 16.76 13.02
CA THR A 55 15.69 18.05 13.62
C THR A 55 14.50 18.70 14.33
N ARG A 56 13.26 18.56 13.83
CA ARG A 56 12.08 19.09 14.53
C ARG A 56 11.85 18.41 15.87
N VAL A 57 12.06 17.09 15.92
CA VAL A 57 11.98 16.32 17.16
C VAL A 57 13.04 16.78 18.14
N ASP A 58 14.29 16.91 17.69
CA ASP A 58 15.40 17.34 18.55
C ASP A 58 15.25 18.77 19.07
N VAL A 59 14.83 19.71 18.21
CA VAL A 59 14.56 21.11 18.58
C VAL A 59 13.49 21.16 19.67
N TYR A 60 12.39 20.41 19.51
CA TYR A 60 11.35 20.34 20.52
C TYR A 60 11.86 19.68 21.82
N ALA A 61 12.63 18.60 21.73
CA ALA A 61 13.24 17.95 22.89
C ALA A 61 14.13 18.90 23.69
N ARG A 62 14.99 19.66 23.00
CA ARG A 62 15.87 20.66 23.63
C ARG A 62 15.09 21.81 24.24
N PHE A 63 14.07 22.31 23.56
CA PHE A 63 13.18 23.34 24.08
C PHE A 63 12.50 22.89 25.38
N MET A 64 11.94 21.67 25.40
CA MET A 64 11.30 21.12 26.60
C MET A 64 12.29 20.90 27.75
N ARG A 65 13.51 20.43 27.44
CA ARG A 65 14.60 20.32 28.43
C ARG A 65 14.95 21.68 29.04
N MET A 66 15.02 22.75 28.23
CA MET A 66 15.25 24.13 28.72
C MET A 66 14.10 24.67 29.57
N ARG A 67 12.88 24.17 29.35
CA ARG A 67 11.70 24.48 30.19
C ARG A 67 11.64 23.68 31.49
N GLY A 68 12.64 22.84 31.77
CA GLY A 68 12.72 22.04 33.00
C GLY A 68 12.21 20.61 32.88
N TYR A 69 11.61 20.21 31.75
CA TYR A 69 11.10 18.85 31.57
C TYR A 69 12.23 17.82 31.51
N ASN A 70 12.04 16.68 32.16
CA ASN A 70 12.90 15.52 31.96
C ASN A 70 12.56 14.91 30.59
N THR A 71 13.50 14.99 29.64
CA THR A 71 13.20 14.74 28.22
C THR A 71 13.94 13.52 27.70
N LEU A 72 13.19 12.58 27.12
CA LEU A 72 13.69 11.40 26.44
C LEU A 72 13.48 11.52 24.92
N PHE A 73 14.59 11.44 24.19
CA PHE A 73 14.61 11.26 22.75
C PHE A 73 15.50 10.05 22.42
N PRO A 74 14.94 8.88 22.09
CA PRO A 74 15.71 7.71 21.70
C PRO A 74 15.78 7.55 20.17
N TRP A 75 16.64 6.65 19.71
CA TRP A 75 16.84 6.36 18.28
C TRP A 75 17.01 4.85 18.06
N ALA A 76 16.52 4.32 16.95
CA ALA A 76 16.71 2.91 16.54
C ALA A 76 16.73 2.81 15.00
N TRP A 77 16.87 1.60 14.47
CA TRP A 77 17.09 1.35 13.05
C TRP A 77 16.15 0.27 12.51
N HIS A 78 15.50 0.54 11.38
CA HIS A 78 14.53 -0.39 10.80
C HIS A 78 15.21 -1.28 9.75
N TRP A 79 15.40 -2.55 10.09
CA TRP A 79 16.00 -3.57 9.22
C TRP A 79 14.95 -4.49 8.59
N THR A 80 13.72 -4.46 9.10
CA THR A 80 12.61 -5.27 8.62
C THR A 80 12.20 -4.82 7.23
N GLY A 81 12.26 -5.71 6.25
CA GLY A 81 11.94 -5.35 4.86
C GLY A 81 12.47 -6.32 3.83
N GLU A 82 11.85 -6.28 2.65
CA GLU A 82 12.43 -6.80 1.42
C GLU A 82 13.37 -5.81 0.70
N PRO A 83 13.33 -4.46 0.89
CA PRO A 83 14.21 -3.57 0.13
C PRO A 83 15.71 -3.84 0.30
N ILE A 84 16.15 -4.18 1.52
CA ILE A 84 17.56 -4.52 1.81
C ILE A 84 17.94 -5.84 1.12
N VAL A 85 17.06 -6.85 1.21
CA VAL A 85 17.26 -8.17 0.56
C VAL A 85 17.27 -8.04 -0.96
N GLY A 86 16.35 -7.25 -1.52
CA GLY A 86 16.28 -6.96 -2.94
C GLY A 86 17.50 -6.21 -3.46
N ALA A 87 17.99 -5.21 -2.71
CA ALA A 87 19.21 -4.50 -3.05
C ALA A 87 20.43 -5.44 -3.04
N ALA A 88 20.58 -6.25 -1.99
CA ALA A 88 21.67 -7.23 -1.90
C ALA A 88 21.63 -8.27 -3.03
N LEU A 89 20.44 -8.74 -3.40
CA LEU A 89 20.28 -9.67 -4.52
C LEU A 89 20.66 -9.04 -5.86
N ARG A 90 20.32 -7.76 -6.09
CA ARG A 90 20.72 -7.04 -7.33
C ARG A 90 22.23 -6.85 -7.41
N VAL A 91 22.89 -6.52 -6.30
CA VAL A 91 24.36 -6.49 -6.22
C VAL A 91 24.94 -7.87 -6.56
N LYS A 92 24.39 -8.94 -5.98
CA LYS A 92 24.81 -10.32 -6.26
C LYS A 92 24.62 -10.72 -7.73
N MET A 93 23.61 -10.18 -8.40
CA MET A 93 23.33 -10.40 -9.82
C MET A 93 24.21 -9.56 -10.76
N GLY A 94 25.04 -8.66 -10.23
CA GLY A 94 25.88 -7.77 -11.05
C GLY A 94 25.09 -6.65 -11.72
N ASP A 95 24.00 -6.17 -11.11
CA ASP A 95 23.20 -5.07 -11.64
C ASP A 95 23.99 -3.76 -11.67
N GLU A 96 24.42 -3.35 -12.86
CA GLU A 96 25.31 -2.20 -13.07
C GLU A 96 24.72 -0.89 -12.55
N ASP A 97 23.40 -0.68 -12.68
CA ASP A 97 22.73 0.54 -12.24
C ASP A 97 22.72 0.64 -10.71
N VAL A 98 22.44 -0.47 -10.01
CA VAL A 98 22.50 -0.50 -8.54
C VAL A 98 23.93 -0.31 -8.05
N ILE A 99 24.89 -1.00 -8.64
CA ILE A 99 26.30 -0.89 -8.26
C ILE A 99 26.80 0.54 -8.49
N ARG A 100 26.46 1.16 -9.63
CA ARG A 100 26.77 2.55 -9.90
C ARG A 100 26.14 3.49 -8.87
N GLY A 101 24.87 3.30 -8.54
CA GLY A 101 24.19 4.10 -7.51
C GLY A 101 24.84 3.97 -6.13
N LEU A 102 25.22 2.77 -5.71
CA LEU A 102 25.90 2.55 -4.43
C LEU A 102 27.29 3.23 -4.40
N ARG A 103 28.02 3.19 -5.51
CA ARG A 103 29.35 3.81 -5.61
C ARG A 103 29.28 5.34 -5.71
N GLU A 104 28.48 5.87 -6.63
CA GLU A 104 28.49 7.29 -7.01
C GLU A 104 27.56 8.14 -6.13
N ILE A 105 26.41 7.61 -5.73
CA ILE A 105 25.40 8.35 -4.95
C ILE A 105 25.59 8.09 -3.46
N ASP A 106 25.63 6.82 -3.06
CA ASP A 106 25.76 6.46 -1.64
C ASP A 106 27.23 6.55 -1.15
N GLY A 107 28.20 6.66 -2.06
CA GLY A 107 29.61 6.85 -1.75
C GLY A 107 30.27 5.63 -1.10
N VAL A 108 29.76 4.43 -1.35
CA VAL A 108 30.25 3.20 -0.73
C VAL A 108 31.60 2.80 -1.35
N PRO A 109 32.67 2.59 -0.54
CA PRO A 109 33.96 2.12 -1.05
C PRO A 109 33.87 0.74 -1.73
N ASP A 110 34.70 0.50 -2.74
CA ASP A 110 34.68 -0.77 -3.49
C ASP A 110 34.91 -2.00 -2.60
N GLU A 111 35.75 -1.90 -1.57
CA GLU A 111 36.00 -2.97 -0.59
C GLU A 111 34.75 -3.35 0.24
N GLU A 112 33.81 -2.41 0.40
CA GLU A 112 32.55 -2.63 1.12
C GLU A 112 31.45 -3.11 0.17
N LEU A 113 31.45 -2.65 -1.08
CA LEU A 113 30.49 -3.05 -2.12
C LEU A 113 30.46 -4.56 -2.36
N GLU A 114 31.62 -5.23 -2.36
CA GLU A 114 31.69 -6.69 -2.55
C GLU A 114 30.92 -7.46 -1.46
N LYS A 115 30.80 -6.89 -0.27
CA LYS A 115 30.12 -7.50 0.88
C LYS A 115 28.61 -7.21 0.90
N PHE A 116 28.14 -6.27 0.08
CA PHE A 116 26.72 -5.89 0.00
C PHE A 116 25.84 -6.97 -0.63
N VAL A 117 26.42 -8.07 -1.10
CA VAL A 117 25.68 -9.30 -1.44
C VAL A 117 24.99 -9.95 -0.24
N ASP A 118 25.44 -9.63 0.99
CA ASP A 118 24.78 -10.00 2.25
C ASP A 118 23.89 -8.83 2.74
N PRO A 119 22.55 -9.01 2.80
CA PRO A 119 21.65 -7.96 3.28
C PRO A 119 21.90 -7.55 4.73
N VAL A 120 22.37 -8.47 5.60
CA VAL A 120 22.67 -8.15 6.99
C VAL A 120 23.90 -7.24 7.07
N TYR A 121 24.91 -7.53 6.26
CA TYR A 121 26.09 -6.68 6.15
C TYR A 121 25.73 -5.27 5.68
N MET A 122 24.91 -5.16 4.63
CA MET A 122 24.43 -3.88 4.10
C MET A 122 23.67 -3.07 5.16
N ALA A 123 22.72 -3.69 5.87
CA ALA A 123 21.96 -3.04 6.93
C ALA A 123 22.87 -2.54 8.07
N ASN A 124 23.85 -3.36 8.46
CA ASN A 124 24.80 -3.02 9.50
C ASN A 124 25.74 -1.87 9.08
N TYR A 125 26.21 -1.87 7.83
CA TYR A 125 27.02 -0.80 7.27
C TYR A 125 26.29 0.54 7.36
N TYR A 126 25.06 0.61 6.83
CA TYR A 126 24.27 1.85 6.86
C TYR A 126 23.85 2.26 8.26
N THR A 127 23.68 1.31 9.18
CA THR A 127 23.45 1.59 10.60
C THR A 127 24.66 2.28 11.24
N ARG A 128 25.88 1.79 10.97
CA ARG A 128 27.11 2.40 11.48
C ARG A 128 27.31 3.81 10.93
N GLU A 129 27.16 3.99 9.62
CA GLU A 129 27.25 5.30 8.97
C GLU A 129 26.18 6.26 9.49
N GLY A 130 24.92 5.81 9.56
CA GLY A 130 23.80 6.59 10.06
C GLY A 130 23.98 7.03 11.51
N ARG A 131 24.51 6.15 12.38
CA ARG A 131 24.82 6.48 13.77
C ARG A 131 25.83 7.63 13.85
N GLU A 132 26.91 7.56 13.08
CA GLU A 132 27.92 8.61 13.06
C GLU A 132 27.35 9.93 12.51
N VAL A 133 26.50 9.88 11.47
CA VAL A 133 25.79 11.07 10.97
C VAL A 133 24.94 11.71 12.07
N VAL A 134 24.12 10.92 12.77
CA VAL A 134 23.25 11.44 13.83
C VAL A 134 24.05 12.04 15.00
N ARG A 135 25.15 11.39 15.39
CA ARG A 135 26.08 11.92 16.41
C ARG A 135 26.73 13.23 15.96
N ARG A 136 27.17 13.31 14.69
CA ARG A 136 27.82 14.50 14.13
C ARG A 136 26.86 15.69 14.01
N ILE A 137 25.60 15.46 13.66
CA ILE A 137 24.56 16.51 13.70
C ILE A 137 24.35 16.99 15.15
N GLY A 138 24.56 16.11 16.13
CA GLY A 138 24.48 16.44 17.55
C GLY A 138 23.07 16.35 18.09
N TYR A 139 22.24 15.43 17.59
CA TYR A 139 20.92 15.19 18.18
C TYR A 139 21.04 14.71 19.63
N SER A 140 20.08 15.11 20.47
CA SER A 140 20.04 14.86 21.90
C SER A 140 19.53 13.45 22.27
N VAL A 141 20.16 12.44 21.66
CA VAL A 141 19.75 11.04 21.71
C VAL A 141 20.29 10.30 22.95
N ASP A 142 19.45 9.51 23.62
CA ASP A 142 19.88 8.49 24.61
C ASP A 142 20.25 7.18 23.89
N TRP A 143 21.54 7.02 23.58
CA TRP A 143 22.07 5.87 22.84
C TRP A 143 22.01 4.54 23.60
N ARG A 144 21.78 4.55 24.92
CA ARG A 144 21.60 3.31 25.69
C ARG A 144 20.37 2.52 25.22
N ARG A 145 19.45 3.21 24.54
CA ARG A 145 18.18 2.70 24.04
C ARG A 145 18.18 2.34 22.56
N GLU A 146 19.34 2.38 21.92
CA GLU A 146 19.49 2.06 20.50
C GLU A 146 19.25 0.59 20.20
N PHE A 147 18.47 0.23 19.18
CA PHE A 147 18.37 -1.17 18.72
C PHE A 147 18.11 -1.20 17.21
N HIS A 148 18.12 -2.39 16.62
CA HIS A 148 17.59 -2.63 15.28
C HIS A 148 16.47 -3.66 15.31
N THR A 149 15.67 -3.75 14.25
CA THR A 149 14.55 -4.70 14.19
C THR A 149 14.99 -6.09 13.70
N THR A 150 14.01 -6.96 13.43
CA THR A 150 14.13 -8.34 12.92
C THR A 150 14.46 -9.40 13.98
N TYR A 151 14.44 -10.68 13.57
CA TYR A 151 14.90 -11.80 14.40
C TYR A 151 16.38 -11.68 14.85
N LEU A 152 17.17 -10.82 14.21
CA LEU A 152 18.57 -10.57 14.55
C LEU A 152 18.74 -9.73 15.82
N GLU A 153 17.69 -9.06 16.29
CA GLU A 153 17.60 -8.48 17.64
C GLU A 153 16.58 -9.31 18.43
N PRO A 154 17.00 -10.42 19.07
CA PRO A 154 16.05 -11.40 19.59
C PRO A 154 15.14 -10.81 20.69
N THR A 155 15.63 -9.86 21.47
CA THR A 155 14.84 -9.21 22.53
C THR A 155 13.70 -8.35 21.96
N PHE A 156 13.95 -7.66 20.83
CA PHE A 156 12.92 -6.96 20.07
C PHE A 156 11.97 -7.93 19.38
N SER A 157 12.48 -9.04 18.82
CA SER A 157 11.63 -10.07 18.20
C SER A 157 10.62 -10.65 19.18
N ARG A 158 11.02 -10.89 20.44
CA ARG A 158 10.09 -11.31 21.51
C ARG A 158 8.99 -10.29 21.79
N PHE A 159 9.33 -9.01 21.77
CA PHE A 159 8.37 -7.92 21.93
C PHE A 159 7.32 -7.90 20.79
N ILE A 160 7.76 -8.06 19.53
CA ILE A 160 6.86 -8.13 18.37
C ILE A 160 5.98 -9.39 18.43
N GLU A 161 6.51 -10.51 18.87
CA GLU A 161 5.70 -11.71 19.02
C GLU A 161 4.61 -11.58 20.10
N TRP A 162 4.95 -10.96 21.24
CA TRP A 162 3.96 -10.63 22.28
C TRP A 162 2.87 -9.71 21.74
N GLN A 163 3.26 -8.65 21.02
CA GLN A 163 2.33 -7.73 20.36
C GLN A 163 1.34 -8.51 19.47
N TYR A 164 1.85 -9.38 18.60
CA TYR A 164 1.04 -10.15 17.67
C TYR A 164 0.16 -11.20 18.35
N ARG A 165 0.67 -11.89 19.38
CA ARG A 165 -0.15 -12.80 20.21
C ARG A 165 -1.29 -12.04 20.88
N THR A 166 -1.02 -10.83 21.39
CA THR A 166 -2.02 -9.98 22.02
C THR A 166 -3.10 -9.50 21.05
N LEU A 167 -2.70 -8.98 19.87
CA LEU A 167 -3.65 -8.60 18.82
C LEU A 167 -4.51 -9.79 18.36
N ARG A 168 -3.91 -10.97 18.21
CA ARG A 168 -4.63 -12.19 17.84
C ARG A 168 -5.62 -12.63 18.91
N ARG A 169 -5.24 -12.60 20.20
CA ARG A 169 -6.16 -12.90 21.32
C ARG A 169 -7.37 -11.96 21.33
N LYS A 170 -7.19 -10.70 20.91
CA LYS A 170 -8.25 -9.69 20.79
C LYS A 170 -9.07 -9.78 19.49
N GLY A 171 -8.76 -10.73 18.60
CA GLY A 171 -9.49 -10.91 17.33
C GLY A 171 -9.11 -9.95 16.22
N TYR A 172 -8.04 -9.17 16.38
CA TYR A 172 -7.58 -8.19 15.38
C TYR A 172 -6.65 -8.77 14.32
N VAL A 173 -6.16 -10.00 14.51
CA VAL A 173 -5.38 -10.73 13.50
C VAL A 173 -6.23 -11.87 12.94
N VAL A 174 -6.55 -11.78 11.65
CA VAL A 174 -7.40 -12.74 10.93
C VAL A 174 -6.65 -13.37 9.76
N ARG A 175 -7.07 -14.56 9.35
CA ARG A 175 -6.60 -15.21 8.12
C ARG A 175 -7.71 -15.12 7.10
N GLY A 176 -7.39 -14.71 5.88
CA GLY A 176 -8.37 -14.52 4.83
C GLY A 176 -7.80 -14.72 3.43
N THR A 177 -8.71 -14.83 2.47
CA THR A 177 -8.41 -14.72 1.04
C THR A 177 -8.38 -13.25 0.65
N HIS A 178 -7.28 -12.79 0.06
CA HIS A 178 -7.18 -11.39 -0.36
C HIS A 178 -6.39 -11.24 -1.64
N PRO A 179 -6.79 -10.31 -2.52
CA PRO A 179 -5.99 -9.92 -3.66
C PRO A 179 -4.76 -9.12 -3.20
N VAL A 180 -3.57 -9.57 -3.56
CA VAL A 180 -2.34 -8.81 -3.32
C VAL A 180 -1.66 -8.49 -4.64
N VAL A 181 -0.97 -7.36 -4.68
CA VAL A 181 0.05 -7.12 -5.71
C VAL A 181 1.12 -8.18 -5.54
N TRP A 182 1.40 -8.95 -6.58
CA TRP A 182 2.25 -10.13 -6.53
C TRP A 182 3.32 -10.08 -7.60
N CYS A 183 4.56 -10.37 -7.21
CA CYS A 183 5.65 -10.56 -8.14
C CYS A 183 5.75 -12.04 -8.53
N PRO A 184 5.47 -12.43 -9.78
CA PRO A 184 5.51 -13.84 -10.19
C PRO A 184 6.93 -14.43 -10.17
N LYS A 185 7.97 -13.59 -10.20
CA LYS A 185 9.38 -14.04 -10.14
C LYS A 185 9.89 -14.20 -8.70
N CYS A 186 9.56 -13.27 -7.81
CA CYS A 186 9.95 -13.35 -6.39
C CYS A 186 9.06 -14.29 -5.59
N GLU A 187 7.89 -14.63 -6.14
CA GLU A 187 6.86 -15.41 -5.47
C GLU A 187 6.48 -14.81 -4.10
N SER A 188 6.34 -13.48 -4.06
CA SER A 188 6.01 -12.72 -2.85
C SER A 188 4.99 -11.61 -3.12
N PRO A 189 4.18 -11.23 -2.11
CA PRO A 189 3.43 -9.98 -2.15
C PRO A 189 4.40 -8.80 -2.27
N THR A 190 4.10 -7.84 -3.15
CA THR A 190 4.95 -6.67 -3.39
C THR A 190 4.32 -5.44 -2.73
N GLY A 191 4.80 -5.09 -1.53
CA GLY A 191 4.38 -3.89 -0.81
C GLY A 191 4.80 -2.61 -1.55
N ASP A 192 4.29 -1.44 -1.15
CA ASP A 192 4.61 -0.17 -1.82
C ASP A 192 6.12 0.10 -1.87
N HIS A 193 6.83 -0.16 -0.76
CA HIS A 193 8.28 0.03 -0.69
C HIS A 193 9.10 -0.96 -1.53
N ASP A 194 8.48 -2.04 -1.99
CA ASP A 194 9.11 -3.12 -2.79
C ASP A 194 8.95 -2.90 -4.30
N ARG A 195 8.38 -1.75 -4.71
CA ARG A 195 8.09 -1.38 -6.10
C ARG A 195 9.14 -0.41 -6.67
N LEU A 196 9.41 -0.54 -7.97
CA LEU A 196 10.10 0.46 -8.79
C LEU A 196 9.11 1.43 -9.44
N GLU A 197 7.94 0.91 -9.80
CA GLU A 197 6.87 1.66 -10.47
C GLU A 197 5.54 1.24 -9.85
N GLY A 198 4.61 2.20 -9.67
CA GLY A 198 3.27 1.92 -9.16
C GLY A 198 3.13 1.92 -7.63
N GLU A 199 3.90 2.75 -6.92
CA GLU A 199 3.65 3.03 -5.49
C GLU A 199 2.21 3.56 -5.28
N GLY A 200 1.51 2.99 -4.30
CA GLY A 200 0.12 3.34 -3.98
C GLY A 200 -0.92 2.72 -4.91
N VAL A 201 -0.52 1.89 -5.89
CA VAL A 201 -1.47 1.13 -6.73
C VAL A 201 -1.96 -0.10 -5.95
N SER A 202 -3.27 -0.24 -5.78
CA SER A 202 -3.88 -1.42 -5.16
C SER A 202 -4.59 -2.28 -6.20
N PRO A 203 -4.78 -3.59 -5.95
CA PRO A 203 -5.70 -4.40 -6.73
C PRO A 203 -7.11 -3.81 -6.73
N GLU A 204 -7.74 -3.74 -7.90
CA GLU A 204 -9.13 -3.30 -8.08
C GLU A 204 -9.96 -4.44 -8.68
N GLU A 205 -11.20 -4.61 -8.22
CA GLU A 205 -12.12 -5.62 -8.73
C GLU A 205 -12.85 -5.11 -9.98
N TYR A 206 -12.65 -5.78 -11.10
CA TYR A 206 -13.42 -5.61 -12.33
C TYR A 206 -14.62 -6.56 -12.33
N THR A 207 -15.77 -6.05 -12.79
CA THR A 207 -16.91 -6.91 -13.13
C THR A 207 -16.71 -7.45 -14.54
N LEU A 208 -16.78 -8.78 -14.70
CA LEU A 208 -16.66 -9.46 -15.99
C LEU A 208 -18.04 -9.80 -16.52
N LEU A 209 -18.54 -9.03 -17.49
CA LEU A 209 -19.84 -9.28 -18.12
C LEU A 209 -19.68 -10.32 -19.23
N LYS A 210 -20.36 -11.46 -19.11
CA LYS A 210 -20.22 -12.61 -20.01
C LYS A 210 -21.15 -12.47 -21.21
N PHE A 211 -20.58 -12.13 -22.37
CA PHE A 211 -21.31 -12.08 -23.64
C PHE A 211 -21.24 -13.42 -24.37
N GLN A 212 -22.35 -13.93 -24.90
CA GLN A 212 -22.38 -15.26 -25.50
C GLN A 212 -21.83 -15.25 -26.94
N PHE A 213 -20.92 -16.16 -27.26
CA PHE A 213 -20.31 -16.34 -28.58
C PHE A 213 -20.21 -17.83 -28.93
N GLY A 214 -21.18 -18.34 -29.70
CA GLY A 214 -21.29 -19.77 -29.96
C GLY A 214 -21.56 -20.55 -28.66
N ASP A 215 -20.70 -21.53 -28.36
CA ASP A 215 -20.69 -22.31 -27.11
C ASP A 215 -19.72 -21.74 -26.05
N ALA A 216 -19.12 -20.57 -26.32
CA ALA A 216 -18.21 -19.86 -25.43
C ALA A 216 -18.77 -18.50 -24.98
N TYR A 217 -18.08 -17.86 -24.04
CA TYR A 217 -18.32 -16.50 -23.59
C TYR A 217 -17.14 -15.58 -23.94
N LEU A 218 -17.44 -14.31 -24.15
CA LEU A 218 -16.50 -13.19 -24.25
C LEU A 218 -16.69 -12.34 -22.98
N PRO A 219 -15.96 -12.61 -21.88
CA PRO A 219 -16.08 -11.86 -20.64
C PRO A 219 -15.41 -10.50 -20.79
N ALA A 220 -16.21 -9.44 -20.85
CA ALA A 220 -15.71 -8.08 -20.99
C ALA A 220 -15.62 -7.39 -19.62
N ALA A 221 -14.46 -6.81 -19.33
CA ALA A 221 -14.18 -6.21 -18.02
C ALA A 221 -14.65 -4.75 -17.94
N THR A 222 -15.29 -4.38 -16.83
CA THR A 222 -15.78 -3.02 -16.62
C THR A 222 -15.87 -2.63 -15.15
N PHE A 223 -15.68 -1.35 -14.88
CA PHE A 223 -16.04 -0.71 -13.61
C PHE A 223 -17.47 -0.17 -13.62
N ARG A 224 -18.14 -0.20 -14.77
CA ARG A 224 -19.44 0.42 -15.01
C ARG A 224 -20.47 -0.61 -15.49
N PRO A 225 -20.77 -1.63 -14.68
CA PRO A 225 -21.66 -2.72 -15.12
C PRO A 225 -23.08 -2.23 -15.45
N GLU A 226 -23.49 -1.06 -14.95
CA GLU A 226 -24.76 -0.43 -15.30
C GLU A 226 -24.89 -0.08 -16.79
N THR A 227 -23.78 0.05 -17.53
CA THR A 227 -23.80 0.47 -18.94
C THR A 227 -24.10 -0.66 -19.91
N ILE A 228 -24.21 -1.91 -19.44
CA ILE A 228 -24.50 -3.08 -20.27
C ILE A 228 -25.76 -2.91 -21.15
N TYR A 229 -26.76 -2.16 -20.65
CA TYR A 229 -28.02 -1.89 -21.36
C TYR A 229 -27.85 -1.06 -22.65
N GLY A 230 -26.71 -0.37 -22.79
CA GLY A 230 -26.40 0.48 -23.93
C GLY A 230 -25.37 -0.11 -24.90
N VAL A 231 -25.06 -1.40 -24.78
CA VAL A 231 -24.04 -2.03 -25.63
C VAL A 231 -24.44 -1.99 -27.11
N THR A 232 -23.47 -1.65 -27.97
CA THR A 232 -23.67 -1.56 -29.43
C THR A 232 -22.76 -2.49 -30.22
N ASN A 233 -21.55 -2.75 -29.73
CA ASN A 233 -20.55 -3.60 -30.35
C ASN A 233 -19.52 -4.05 -29.30
N MET A 234 -18.52 -4.80 -29.73
CA MET A 234 -17.37 -5.17 -28.92
C MET A 234 -16.09 -4.79 -29.65
N PHE A 235 -15.07 -4.38 -28.93
CA PHE A 235 -13.73 -4.09 -29.43
C PHE A 235 -12.76 -5.18 -29.00
N ILE A 236 -12.00 -5.67 -29.97
CA ILE A 236 -10.94 -6.66 -29.80
C ILE A 236 -9.69 -6.14 -30.52
N ASN A 237 -8.52 -6.31 -29.88
CA ASN A 237 -7.26 -5.96 -30.53
C ASN A 237 -6.89 -7.05 -31.55
N PRO A 238 -6.85 -6.76 -32.86
CA PRO A 238 -6.65 -7.79 -33.88
C PRO A 238 -5.25 -8.42 -33.85
N ASP A 239 -4.25 -7.67 -33.35
CA ASP A 239 -2.84 -8.07 -33.37
C ASP A 239 -2.44 -8.87 -32.12
N ALA A 240 -3.24 -8.76 -31.05
CA ALA A 240 -3.03 -9.47 -29.80
C ALA A 240 -3.36 -10.97 -29.90
N THR A 241 -2.80 -11.75 -28.98
CA THR A 241 -3.05 -13.19 -28.88
C THR A 241 -4.15 -13.45 -27.85
N TYR A 242 -5.20 -14.15 -28.28
CA TYR A 242 -6.31 -14.59 -27.45
C TYR A 242 -6.27 -16.10 -27.28
N VAL A 243 -6.96 -16.57 -26.24
CA VAL A 243 -7.10 -17.99 -25.95
C VAL A 243 -8.56 -18.35 -25.78
N GLU A 244 -8.92 -19.53 -26.27
CA GLU A 244 -10.12 -20.23 -25.82
C GLU A 244 -9.70 -21.09 -24.63
N ALA A 245 -10.27 -20.85 -23.46
CA ALA A 245 -9.91 -21.54 -22.22
C ALA A 245 -11.16 -22.01 -21.48
N ARG A 246 -11.06 -23.16 -20.80
CA ARG A 246 -12.07 -23.57 -19.82
C ARG A 246 -11.75 -22.91 -18.48
N VAL A 247 -12.62 -22.02 -18.03
CA VAL A 247 -12.50 -21.28 -16.77
C VAL A 247 -13.62 -21.73 -15.84
N ASP A 248 -13.28 -22.40 -14.75
CA ASP A 248 -14.23 -22.95 -13.77
C ASP A 248 -15.38 -23.80 -14.38
N GLY A 249 -15.10 -24.43 -15.53
CA GLY A 249 -16.06 -25.28 -16.26
C GLY A 249 -16.75 -24.61 -17.45
N GLU A 250 -16.68 -23.28 -17.58
CA GLU A 250 -17.22 -22.53 -18.73
C GLU A 250 -16.14 -22.31 -19.80
N ARG A 251 -16.52 -22.20 -21.09
CA ARG A 251 -15.58 -21.84 -22.16
C ARG A 251 -15.55 -20.33 -22.34
N TRP A 252 -14.39 -19.73 -22.14
CA TRP A 252 -14.17 -18.30 -22.26
C TRP A 252 -13.16 -17.99 -23.36
N ILE A 253 -13.35 -16.86 -24.03
CA ILE A 253 -12.40 -16.26 -24.96
C ILE A 253 -11.87 -14.96 -24.33
N ILE A 254 -10.59 -14.96 -23.99
CA ILE A 254 -9.90 -13.87 -23.27
C ILE A 254 -8.47 -13.72 -23.79
N SER A 255 -7.77 -12.64 -23.46
CA SER A 255 -6.35 -12.51 -23.80
C SER A 255 -5.51 -13.59 -23.12
N LYS A 256 -4.34 -13.88 -23.69
CA LYS A 256 -3.41 -14.86 -23.11
C LYS A 256 -2.94 -14.42 -21.72
N GLU A 257 -2.72 -13.13 -21.55
CA GLU A 257 -2.33 -12.49 -20.30
C GLU A 257 -3.42 -12.66 -19.24
N ALA A 258 -4.69 -12.46 -19.61
CA ALA A 258 -5.84 -12.65 -18.73
C ALA A 258 -5.96 -14.09 -18.21
N ALA A 259 -5.75 -15.08 -19.08
CA ALA A 259 -5.79 -16.49 -18.69
C ALA A 259 -4.74 -16.80 -17.61
N TYR A 260 -3.53 -16.25 -17.76
CA TYR A 260 -2.48 -16.35 -16.74
C TYR A 260 -2.89 -15.64 -15.44
N LYS A 261 -3.39 -14.40 -15.51
CA LYS A 261 -3.84 -13.64 -14.32
C LYS A 261 -4.95 -14.38 -13.55
N LEU A 262 -5.97 -14.89 -14.25
CA LEU A 262 -7.07 -15.64 -13.64
C LEU A 262 -6.59 -16.92 -12.94
N SER A 263 -5.59 -17.61 -13.49
CA SER A 263 -4.99 -18.80 -12.85
C SER A 263 -4.36 -18.49 -11.48
N GLN A 264 -4.00 -17.22 -11.23
CA GLN A 264 -3.45 -16.75 -9.96
C GLN A 264 -4.54 -16.24 -9.00
N GLN A 265 -5.81 -16.28 -9.39
CA GLN A 265 -6.94 -15.74 -8.64
C GLN A 265 -7.96 -16.83 -8.25
N LEU A 266 -7.44 -18.01 -7.92
CA LEU A 266 -8.21 -19.21 -7.50
C LEU A 266 -9.12 -19.82 -8.58
N LYS A 267 -9.13 -19.29 -9.81
CA LYS A 267 -9.85 -19.91 -10.93
C LYS A 267 -9.07 -21.06 -11.53
N LYS A 268 -9.77 -22.13 -11.93
CA LYS A 268 -9.19 -23.23 -12.70
C LYS A 268 -9.25 -22.87 -14.18
N VAL A 269 -8.08 -22.72 -14.81
CA VAL A 269 -7.95 -22.29 -16.20
C VAL A 269 -7.21 -23.35 -17.01
N ASP A 270 -7.91 -23.95 -17.99
CA ASP A 270 -7.34 -24.90 -18.95
C ASP A 270 -7.39 -24.30 -20.36
N ILE A 271 -6.24 -23.93 -20.93
CA ILE A 271 -6.18 -23.38 -22.29
C ILE A 271 -6.44 -24.48 -23.32
N LEU A 272 -7.44 -24.28 -24.18
CA LEU A 272 -7.85 -25.22 -25.23
C LEU A 272 -7.17 -24.90 -26.56
N ARG A 273 -7.12 -23.62 -26.95
CA ARG A 273 -6.39 -23.16 -28.15
C ARG A 273 -5.93 -21.70 -28.00
N GLU A 274 -4.85 -21.35 -28.68
CA GLU A 274 -4.40 -19.95 -28.86
C GLU A 274 -4.65 -19.51 -30.30
N PHE A 275 -4.99 -18.24 -30.50
CA PHE A 275 -5.27 -17.65 -31.82
C PHE A 275 -5.10 -16.13 -31.83
N LYS A 276 -5.14 -15.50 -33.00
CA LYS A 276 -5.05 -14.03 -33.14
C LYS A 276 -6.43 -13.37 -33.03
N GLY A 277 -6.49 -12.19 -32.39
CA GLY A 277 -7.73 -11.44 -32.23
C GLY A 277 -8.43 -11.14 -33.57
N SER A 278 -7.67 -11.05 -34.66
CA SER A 278 -8.17 -10.94 -36.04
C SER A 278 -9.18 -12.03 -36.43
N GLU A 279 -9.14 -13.22 -35.81
CA GLU A 279 -10.11 -14.30 -36.06
C GLU A 279 -11.50 -14.01 -35.47
N LEU A 280 -11.63 -13.05 -34.54
CA LEU A 280 -12.91 -12.65 -33.94
C LEU A 280 -13.56 -11.48 -34.69
N ILE A 281 -12.75 -10.66 -35.36
CA ILE A 281 -13.20 -9.45 -36.03
C ILE A 281 -14.20 -9.80 -37.14
N GLY A 282 -15.30 -9.03 -37.22
CA GLY A 282 -16.37 -9.23 -38.19
C GLY A 282 -17.38 -10.32 -37.82
N LYS A 283 -17.16 -11.05 -36.73
CA LYS A 283 -18.15 -11.98 -36.17
C LYS A 283 -19.13 -11.25 -35.25
N TYR A 284 -20.12 -11.97 -34.75
CA TYR A 284 -21.18 -11.45 -33.90
C TYR A 284 -21.25 -12.20 -32.57
N PHE A 285 -21.56 -11.47 -31.51
CA PHE A 285 -21.86 -12.01 -30.19
C PHE A 285 -23.30 -11.69 -29.81
N LYS A 286 -23.85 -12.42 -28.85
CA LYS A 286 -25.18 -12.22 -28.31
C LYS A 286 -25.11 -11.48 -26.98
N ASP A 287 -25.82 -10.35 -26.90
CA ASP A 287 -25.99 -9.58 -25.67
C ASP A 287 -26.79 -10.40 -24.63
N PRO A 288 -26.26 -10.63 -23.41
CA PRO A 288 -26.95 -11.41 -22.39
C PRO A 288 -28.24 -10.74 -21.88
N ILE A 289 -28.39 -9.42 -22.04
CA ILE A 289 -29.56 -8.69 -21.52
C ILE A 289 -30.68 -8.63 -22.56
N THR A 290 -30.39 -8.10 -23.76
CA THR A 290 -31.42 -7.90 -24.80
C THR A 290 -31.55 -9.07 -25.77
N GLY A 291 -30.55 -9.97 -25.82
CA GLY A 291 -30.49 -11.05 -26.80
C GLY A 291 -30.13 -10.61 -28.22
N ARG A 292 -29.81 -9.32 -28.45
CA ARG A 292 -29.38 -8.80 -29.75
C ARG A 292 -28.07 -9.42 -30.21
N MET A 293 -27.94 -9.63 -31.51
CA MET A 293 -26.66 -10.00 -32.14
C MET A 293 -25.92 -8.72 -32.52
N LEU A 294 -24.71 -8.53 -31.98
CA LEU A 294 -23.92 -7.31 -32.13
C LEU A 294 -22.53 -7.62 -32.70
N PRO A 295 -21.94 -6.73 -33.51
CA PRO A 295 -20.69 -6.99 -34.21
C PRO A 295 -19.45 -6.86 -33.30
N ILE A 296 -18.41 -7.61 -33.63
CA ILE A 296 -17.06 -7.47 -33.07
C ILE A 296 -16.21 -6.64 -34.05
N LEU A 297 -15.76 -5.48 -33.59
CA LEU A 297 -14.98 -4.51 -34.35
C LEU A 297 -13.50 -4.50 -33.90
N PRO A 298 -12.56 -4.12 -34.79
CA PRO A 298 -11.16 -3.99 -34.40
C PRO A 298 -10.96 -2.75 -33.54
N GLY A 299 -10.25 -2.89 -32.42
CA GLY A 299 -9.89 -1.79 -31.53
C GLY A 299 -8.44 -1.93 -31.04
N TRP A 300 -7.52 -1.20 -31.68
CA TRP A 300 -6.09 -1.22 -31.31
C TRP A 300 -5.80 -0.55 -29.96
N PHE A 301 -6.72 0.28 -29.47
CA PHE A 301 -6.64 0.88 -28.14
C PHE A 301 -6.87 -0.14 -27.02
N VAL A 302 -7.43 -1.32 -27.32
CA VAL A 302 -7.66 -2.37 -26.33
C VAL A 302 -6.31 -2.98 -25.95
N ASP A 303 -5.90 -2.76 -24.70
CA ASP A 303 -4.70 -3.37 -24.13
C ASP A 303 -5.01 -4.84 -23.75
N PRO A 304 -4.39 -5.84 -24.41
CA PRO A 304 -4.61 -7.25 -24.07
C PRO A 304 -4.09 -7.60 -22.67
N ASP A 305 -3.16 -6.82 -22.12
CA ASP A 305 -2.72 -7.02 -20.75
C ASP A 305 -3.73 -6.46 -19.74
N SER A 306 -4.57 -5.49 -20.10
CA SER A 306 -5.58 -4.95 -19.18
C SER A 306 -6.79 -5.87 -19.06
N ALA A 307 -7.05 -6.34 -17.85
CA ALA A 307 -8.17 -7.22 -17.49
C ALA A 307 -8.28 -8.45 -18.41
N THR A 308 -9.34 -8.55 -19.22
CA THR A 308 -9.58 -9.68 -20.14
C THR A 308 -9.10 -9.45 -21.56
N GLY A 309 -8.68 -8.23 -21.91
CA GLY A 309 -8.47 -7.81 -23.30
C GLY A 309 -9.76 -7.79 -24.15
N VAL A 310 -10.94 -7.82 -23.52
CA VAL A 310 -12.24 -7.76 -24.20
C VAL A 310 -13.01 -6.55 -23.68
N VAL A 311 -13.41 -5.65 -24.58
CA VAL A 311 -14.10 -4.40 -24.21
C VAL A 311 -15.42 -4.32 -24.96
N TYR A 312 -16.54 -4.20 -24.24
CA TYR A 312 -17.83 -3.89 -24.87
C TYR A 312 -17.99 -2.38 -25.00
N SER A 313 -18.68 -1.95 -26.06
CA SER A 313 -18.78 -0.55 -26.46
C SER A 313 -20.14 0.05 -26.10
N VAL A 314 -20.12 1.22 -25.45
CA VAL A 314 -21.30 2.01 -25.06
C VAL A 314 -21.09 3.48 -25.48
N PRO A 315 -21.18 3.79 -26.78
CA PRO A 315 -20.78 5.09 -27.33
C PRO A 315 -21.61 6.29 -26.85
N ALA A 316 -22.77 6.07 -26.23
CA ALA A 316 -23.55 7.15 -25.62
C ALA A 316 -22.92 7.68 -24.32
N HIS A 317 -22.14 6.86 -23.61
CA HIS A 317 -21.67 7.12 -22.25
C HIS A 317 -20.15 6.94 -22.08
N ALA A 318 -19.46 6.44 -23.11
CA ALA A 318 -18.00 6.31 -23.16
C ALA A 318 -17.43 7.07 -24.38
N PRO A 319 -16.75 8.22 -24.15
CA PRO A 319 -16.11 9.01 -25.21
C PRO A 319 -15.13 8.22 -26.09
N ALA A 320 -14.31 7.35 -25.48
CA ALA A 320 -13.37 6.50 -26.19
C ALA A 320 -14.06 5.57 -27.21
N ASP A 321 -15.20 4.99 -26.83
CA ASP A 321 -15.98 4.10 -27.69
C ASP A 321 -16.56 4.84 -28.90
N TRP A 322 -17.11 6.04 -28.68
CA TRP A 322 -17.66 6.87 -29.76
C TRP A 322 -16.58 7.24 -30.79
N ILE A 323 -15.41 7.67 -30.33
CA ILE A 323 -14.30 8.05 -31.21
C ILE A 323 -13.77 6.83 -31.96
N ALA A 324 -13.63 5.68 -31.32
CA ALA A 324 -13.20 4.46 -31.98
C ALA A 324 -14.17 4.04 -33.11
N ILE A 325 -15.49 4.20 -32.91
CA ILE A 325 -16.49 3.96 -33.98
C ILE A 325 -16.33 4.99 -35.10
N ARG A 326 -16.21 6.28 -34.78
CA ARG A 326 -16.03 7.36 -35.77
C ARG A 326 -14.79 7.13 -36.64
N ASP A 327 -13.66 6.81 -36.03
CA ASP A 327 -12.39 6.56 -36.73
C ASP A 327 -12.49 5.35 -37.68
N LEU A 328 -13.30 4.34 -37.35
CA LEU A 328 -13.55 3.18 -38.21
C LEU A 328 -14.43 3.55 -39.43
N VAL A 329 -15.39 4.45 -39.26
CA VAL A 329 -16.21 4.97 -40.37
C VAL A 329 -15.34 5.77 -41.35
N GLU A 330 -14.40 6.55 -40.84
CA GLU A 330 -13.49 7.37 -41.67
C GLU A 330 -12.42 6.55 -42.41
N LYS A 331 -12.20 5.27 -42.02
CA LYS A 331 -11.16 4.38 -42.56
C LYS A 331 -11.74 3.07 -43.13
N PRO A 332 -12.57 3.12 -44.20
CA PRO A 332 -13.24 1.95 -44.76
C PRO A 332 -12.28 0.86 -45.24
N GLU A 333 -11.06 1.23 -45.65
CA GLU A 333 -10.01 0.28 -46.05
C GLU A 333 -9.56 -0.65 -44.90
N VAL A 334 -9.68 -0.18 -43.65
CA VAL A 334 -9.36 -0.99 -42.47
C VAL A 334 -10.44 -2.05 -42.25
N LEU A 335 -11.71 -1.67 -42.38
CA LEU A 335 -12.84 -2.58 -42.26
C LEU A 335 -12.83 -3.65 -43.37
N GLY A 336 -12.49 -3.24 -44.60
CA GLY A 336 -12.35 -4.14 -45.75
C GLY A 336 -11.33 -5.26 -45.55
N LYS A 337 -10.23 -5.02 -44.82
CA LYS A 337 -9.23 -6.07 -44.49
C LYS A 337 -9.80 -7.21 -43.64
N PHE A 338 -10.84 -6.93 -42.87
CA PHE A 338 -11.52 -7.90 -42.01
C PHE A 338 -12.88 -8.36 -42.58
N GLY A 339 -13.22 -7.93 -43.80
CA GLY A 339 -14.50 -8.28 -44.44
C GLY A 339 -15.72 -7.65 -43.76
N ILE A 340 -15.55 -6.54 -43.04
CA ILE A 340 -16.66 -5.79 -42.43
C ILE A 340 -17.18 -4.77 -43.44
N ASP A 341 -18.47 -4.81 -43.71
CA ASP A 341 -19.15 -3.77 -44.49
C ASP A 341 -19.25 -2.48 -43.64
N VAL A 342 -18.88 -1.35 -44.22
CA VAL A 342 -18.98 -0.01 -43.62
C VAL A 342 -20.41 0.28 -43.15
N GLU A 343 -21.41 -0.24 -43.85
CA GLU A 343 -22.82 -0.10 -43.46
C GLU A 343 -23.13 -0.72 -42.10
N VAL A 344 -22.41 -1.77 -41.68
CA VAL A 344 -22.56 -2.35 -40.33
C VAL A 344 -22.14 -1.31 -39.28
N VAL A 345 -21.04 -0.61 -39.51
CA VAL A 345 -20.54 0.40 -38.57
C VAL A 345 -21.43 1.65 -38.59
N ASN A 346 -21.87 2.11 -39.77
CA ASN A 346 -22.83 3.21 -39.91
C ASN A 346 -24.18 2.94 -39.25
N SER A 347 -24.58 1.67 -39.14
CA SER A 347 -25.83 1.29 -38.47
C SER A 347 -25.77 1.40 -36.94
N ILE A 348 -24.56 1.50 -36.36
CA ILE A 348 -24.38 1.61 -34.92
C ILE A 348 -24.82 3.00 -34.45
N LYS A 349 -25.88 3.04 -33.66
CA LYS A 349 -26.40 4.27 -33.05
C LYS A 349 -26.17 4.24 -31.54
N PRO A 350 -25.71 5.35 -30.93
CA PRO A 350 -25.62 5.47 -29.48
C PRO A 350 -26.97 5.20 -28.81
N ILE A 351 -26.95 4.46 -27.70
CA ILE A 351 -28.14 4.11 -26.92
C ILE A 351 -28.07 4.85 -25.60
N SER A 352 -28.97 5.80 -25.41
CA SER A 352 -29.03 6.59 -24.19
C SER A 352 -29.62 5.78 -23.03
N LEU A 353 -28.84 5.57 -21.97
CA LEU A 353 -29.24 4.80 -20.78
C LEU A 353 -29.14 5.58 -19.47
N ILE A 354 -28.36 6.67 -19.43
CA ILE A 354 -28.21 7.53 -18.25
C ILE A 354 -28.63 8.95 -18.60
N SER A 355 -29.50 9.55 -17.77
CA SER A 355 -29.78 10.98 -17.83
C SER A 355 -28.81 11.71 -16.89
N VAL A 356 -28.14 12.73 -17.41
CA VAL A 356 -27.13 13.52 -16.67
C VAL A 356 -27.49 14.99 -16.77
N GLU A 357 -27.52 15.68 -15.63
CA GLU A 357 -27.82 17.10 -15.61
C GLU A 357 -26.78 17.91 -16.41
N GLY A 358 -27.25 18.73 -17.35
CA GLY A 358 -26.41 19.55 -18.21
C GLY A 358 -25.83 18.84 -19.44
N TYR A 359 -26.25 17.61 -19.73
CA TYR A 359 -26.03 16.94 -21.02
C TYR A 359 -27.37 16.49 -21.61
N GLY A 360 -27.43 16.32 -22.93
CA GLY A 360 -28.55 15.75 -23.64
C GLY A 360 -28.59 14.22 -23.53
N ASP A 361 -29.07 13.56 -24.59
CA ASP A 361 -29.22 12.11 -24.60
C ASP A 361 -27.89 11.37 -24.78
N TYR A 362 -26.84 12.02 -25.28
CA TYR A 362 -25.56 11.37 -25.58
C TYR A 362 -24.38 12.15 -24.98
N PRO A 363 -24.20 12.10 -23.64
CA PRO A 363 -23.15 12.86 -22.96
C PRO A 363 -21.75 12.65 -23.53
N ALA A 364 -21.43 11.42 -23.95
CA ALA A 364 -20.14 11.11 -24.54
C ALA A 364 -19.92 11.74 -25.93
N VAL A 365 -20.98 11.87 -26.73
CA VAL A 365 -20.90 12.51 -28.06
C VAL A 365 -20.73 14.01 -27.88
N GLU A 366 -21.53 14.61 -27.00
CA GLU A 366 -21.54 16.05 -26.74
C GLU A 366 -20.20 16.55 -26.18
N ILE A 367 -19.60 15.85 -25.22
CA ILE A 367 -18.31 16.27 -24.64
C ILE A 367 -17.15 16.13 -25.63
N VAL A 368 -17.20 15.14 -26.52
CA VAL A 368 -16.18 14.92 -27.56
C VAL A 368 -16.20 16.08 -28.56
N GLU A 369 -17.40 16.54 -28.93
CA GLU A 369 -17.60 17.70 -29.78
C GLU A 369 -17.16 19.00 -29.08
N GLU A 370 -17.56 19.20 -27.82
CA GLU A 370 -17.22 20.38 -27.01
C GLU A 370 -15.70 20.53 -26.81
N MET A 371 -14.99 19.44 -26.51
CA MET A 371 -13.54 19.43 -26.29
C MET A 371 -12.72 19.42 -27.59
N GLY A 372 -13.38 19.23 -28.75
CA GLY A 372 -12.77 19.17 -30.07
C GLY A 372 -11.77 18.02 -30.20
N VAL A 373 -12.15 16.82 -29.74
CA VAL A 373 -11.27 15.64 -29.72
C VAL A 373 -11.13 15.06 -31.13
N ARG A 374 -9.88 14.90 -31.59
CA ARG A 374 -9.57 14.66 -33.01
C ARG A 374 -9.62 13.18 -33.42
N ASP A 375 -9.07 12.30 -32.61
CA ASP A 375 -8.96 10.86 -32.90
C ASP A 375 -8.76 10.09 -31.59
N GLN A 376 -8.76 8.75 -31.68
CA GLN A 376 -8.66 7.87 -30.50
C GLN A 376 -7.32 7.97 -29.74
N PHE A 377 -6.30 8.63 -30.30
CA PHE A 377 -4.98 8.79 -29.68
C PHE A 377 -4.79 10.19 -29.05
N ASP A 378 -5.81 11.04 -29.12
CA ASP A 378 -5.80 12.36 -28.48
C ASP A 378 -5.88 12.22 -26.95
N PRO A 379 -4.92 12.76 -26.17
CA PRO A 379 -4.94 12.68 -24.70
C PRO A 379 -6.23 13.23 -24.06
N LYS A 380 -6.97 14.09 -24.77
CA LYS A 380 -8.26 14.61 -24.31
C LYS A 380 -9.34 13.53 -24.18
N VAL A 381 -9.19 12.36 -24.82
CA VAL A 381 -10.13 11.24 -24.71
C VAL A 381 -10.25 10.76 -23.26
N ASP A 382 -9.11 10.61 -22.57
CA ASP A 382 -9.07 10.16 -21.18
C ASP A 382 -9.67 11.20 -20.22
N GLU A 383 -9.42 12.49 -20.50
CA GLU A 383 -10.00 13.60 -19.76
C GLU A 383 -11.53 13.65 -19.92
N ALA A 384 -12.02 13.58 -21.17
CA ALA A 384 -13.45 13.54 -21.47
C ALA A 384 -14.14 12.35 -20.79
N THR A 385 -13.53 11.16 -20.88
CA THR A 385 -14.03 9.94 -20.26
C THR A 385 -14.12 10.09 -18.74
N SER A 386 -13.09 10.64 -18.11
CA SER A 386 -13.06 10.87 -16.67
C SER A 386 -14.14 11.85 -16.19
N ILE A 387 -14.39 12.93 -16.95
CA ILE A 387 -15.43 13.91 -16.64
C ILE A 387 -16.82 13.26 -16.68
N ILE A 388 -17.14 12.56 -17.77
CA ILE A 388 -18.44 11.90 -17.92
C ILE A 388 -18.65 10.83 -16.86
N TYR A 389 -17.65 9.97 -16.62
CA TYR A 389 -17.77 8.88 -15.65
C TYR A 389 -18.03 9.41 -14.24
N LYS A 390 -17.31 10.47 -13.84
CA LYS A 390 -17.49 11.08 -12.52
C LYS A 390 -18.87 11.73 -12.39
N LYS A 391 -19.33 12.43 -13.43
CA LYS A 391 -20.63 13.10 -13.41
C LYS A 391 -21.77 12.09 -13.40
N GLU A 392 -21.71 11.06 -14.23
CA GLU A 392 -22.69 9.97 -14.29
C GLU A 392 -22.78 9.20 -12.98
N PHE A 393 -21.65 8.95 -12.32
CA PHE A 393 -21.66 8.29 -11.02
C PHE A 393 -22.37 9.13 -9.94
N HIS A 394 -22.15 10.45 -9.90
CA HIS A 394 -22.69 11.30 -8.84
C HIS A 394 -24.13 11.78 -9.08
N THR A 395 -24.47 12.14 -10.32
CA THR A 395 -25.76 12.76 -10.67
C THR A 395 -26.56 11.97 -11.69
N GLY A 396 -26.00 10.90 -12.26
CA GLY A 396 -26.65 10.11 -13.31
C GLY A 396 -27.85 9.32 -12.79
N VAL A 397 -28.98 9.45 -13.48
CA VAL A 397 -30.22 8.70 -13.21
C VAL A 397 -30.45 7.70 -14.35
N LEU A 398 -30.68 6.44 -14.01
CA LEU A 398 -30.92 5.38 -15.00
C LEU A 398 -32.27 5.54 -15.71
N LYS A 399 -32.26 5.39 -17.04
CA LYS A 399 -33.45 5.50 -17.91
C LYS A 399 -34.29 4.21 -17.90
N PRO A 400 -35.54 4.23 -18.44
CA PRO A 400 -36.44 3.07 -18.45
C PRO A 400 -35.87 1.79 -19.08
N ILE A 401 -34.90 1.90 -20.00
CA ILE A 401 -34.23 0.75 -20.62
C ILE A 401 -33.50 -0.14 -19.61
N CYS A 402 -33.14 0.39 -18.44
CA CYS A 402 -32.46 -0.33 -17.36
C CYS A 402 -33.41 -1.17 -16.49
N GLY A 403 -34.68 -1.34 -16.89
CA GLY A 403 -35.63 -2.23 -16.24
C GLY A 403 -35.90 -1.86 -14.78
N LYS A 404 -35.70 -2.81 -13.86
CA LYS A 404 -35.96 -2.63 -12.42
C LYS A 404 -35.10 -1.56 -11.74
N TYR A 405 -34.02 -1.13 -12.39
CA TYR A 405 -33.12 -0.09 -11.87
C TYR A 405 -33.48 1.33 -12.35
N ALA A 406 -34.46 1.45 -13.25
CA ALA A 406 -34.88 2.74 -13.81
C ALA A 406 -35.32 3.74 -12.73
N GLY A 407 -34.99 5.01 -12.94
CA GLY A 407 -35.33 6.11 -12.03
C GLY A 407 -34.44 6.23 -10.79
N ARG A 408 -33.45 5.35 -10.61
CA ARG A 408 -32.51 5.37 -9.48
C ARG A 408 -31.16 5.97 -9.90
N LEU A 409 -30.42 6.48 -8.92
CA LEU A 409 -29.06 7.01 -9.13
C LEU A 409 -28.06 5.86 -9.36
N VAL A 410 -27.11 6.08 -10.27
CA VAL A 410 -26.06 5.09 -10.62
C VAL A 410 -25.31 4.60 -9.38
N ARG A 411 -24.84 5.51 -8.51
CA ARG A 411 -24.10 5.15 -7.29
C ARG A 411 -24.88 4.25 -6.33
N ASP A 412 -26.21 4.36 -6.31
CA ASP A 412 -27.07 3.64 -5.36
C ASP A 412 -27.42 2.23 -5.86
N VAL A 413 -27.37 2.00 -7.18
CA VAL A 413 -27.71 0.70 -7.79
C VAL A 413 -26.51 -0.18 -8.10
N LYS A 414 -25.31 0.40 -8.21
CA LYS A 414 -24.14 -0.31 -8.74
C LYS A 414 -23.84 -1.62 -8.00
N ALA A 415 -23.85 -1.59 -6.67
CA ALA A 415 -23.59 -2.77 -5.85
C ALA A 415 -24.68 -3.85 -6.01
N GLU A 416 -25.95 -3.45 -5.96
CA GLU A 416 -27.11 -4.33 -6.16
C GLU A 416 -27.09 -4.99 -7.54
N LEU A 417 -26.78 -4.22 -8.58
CA LEU A 417 -26.72 -4.68 -9.97
C LEU A 417 -25.61 -5.72 -10.18
N ILE A 418 -24.43 -5.51 -9.59
CA ILE A 418 -23.34 -6.49 -9.66
C ILE A 418 -23.77 -7.81 -9.01
N GLU A 419 -24.41 -7.76 -7.83
CA GLU A 419 -24.87 -8.97 -7.15
C GLU A 419 -25.94 -9.72 -7.95
N ASP A 420 -26.89 -9.00 -8.52
CA ASP A 420 -27.96 -9.60 -9.32
C ASP A 420 -27.41 -10.27 -10.59
N PHE A 421 -26.49 -9.61 -11.31
CA PHE A 421 -25.84 -10.22 -12.48
C PHE A 421 -24.95 -11.42 -12.12
N LYS A 422 -24.28 -11.40 -10.96
CA LYS A 422 -23.54 -12.57 -10.46
C LYS A 422 -24.50 -13.73 -10.16
N ARG A 423 -25.66 -13.47 -9.52
CA ARG A 423 -26.69 -14.49 -9.22
C ARG A 423 -27.33 -15.08 -10.48
N GLU A 424 -27.54 -14.26 -11.50
CA GLU A 424 -28.09 -14.67 -12.80
C GLU A 424 -27.06 -15.37 -13.69
N GLY A 425 -25.78 -15.42 -13.27
CA GLY A 425 -24.69 -16.00 -14.06
C GLY A 425 -24.28 -15.17 -15.26
N VAL A 426 -24.69 -13.90 -15.33
CA VAL A 426 -24.34 -12.93 -16.38
C VAL A 426 -22.98 -12.28 -16.09
N ALA A 427 -22.59 -12.17 -14.83
CA ALA A 427 -21.33 -11.58 -14.41
C ALA A 427 -20.45 -12.53 -13.60
N ASP A 428 -19.14 -12.34 -13.72
CA ASP A 428 -18.10 -12.86 -12.84
C ASP A 428 -17.22 -11.67 -12.39
N SER A 429 -16.08 -11.95 -11.78
CA SER A 429 -15.13 -10.93 -11.34
C SER A 429 -13.68 -11.36 -11.57
N MET A 430 -12.82 -10.38 -11.77
CA MET A 430 -11.37 -10.53 -11.65
C MET A 430 -10.78 -9.31 -10.98
N TYR A 431 -9.65 -9.49 -10.32
CA TYR A 431 -8.84 -8.37 -9.87
C TYR A 431 -7.77 -8.06 -10.90
N ASP A 432 -7.48 -6.78 -11.09
CA ASP A 432 -6.30 -6.35 -11.84
C ASP A 432 -5.70 -5.08 -11.23
N LEU A 433 -4.55 -4.66 -11.74
CA LEU A 433 -3.91 -3.42 -11.32
C LEU A 433 -4.35 -2.29 -12.26
N PRO A 434 -4.92 -1.18 -11.75
CA PRO A 434 -5.40 -0.09 -12.58
C PRO A 434 -4.27 0.65 -13.32
N ARG A 435 -3.03 0.48 -12.85
CA ARG A 435 -1.81 0.99 -13.47
C ARG A 435 -0.72 -0.05 -13.39
N ARG A 436 0.26 0.06 -14.28
CA ARG A 436 1.45 -0.79 -14.29
C ARG A 436 2.17 -0.72 -12.94
N VAL A 437 2.51 -1.89 -12.40
CA VAL A 437 3.34 -2.04 -11.20
C VAL A 437 4.53 -2.92 -11.54
N VAL A 438 5.73 -2.48 -11.13
CA VAL A 438 6.98 -3.21 -11.37
C VAL A 438 7.69 -3.41 -10.04
N CYS A 439 8.05 -4.66 -9.74
CA CYS A 439 8.82 -5.03 -8.56
C CYS A 439 10.28 -4.58 -8.68
N ARG A 440 10.98 -4.38 -7.55
CA ARG A 440 12.43 -4.13 -7.51
C ARG A 440 13.30 -5.15 -8.23
N CYS A 441 12.83 -6.37 -8.44
CA CYS A 441 13.51 -7.39 -9.27
C CYS A 441 13.27 -7.24 -10.78
N THR A 442 12.75 -6.07 -11.22
CA THR A 442 12.39 -5.66 -12.59
C THR A 442 11.23 -6.44 -13.24
N THR A 443 10.54 -7.28 -12.48
CA THR A 443 9.41 -8.07 -12.96
C THR A 443 8.10 -7.29 -12.84
N LYS A 444 7.25 -7.36 -13.87
CA LYS A 444 5.90 -6.82 -13.84
C LYS A 444 5.05 -7.59 -12.83
N CYS A 445 4.38 -6.86 -11.94
CA CYS A 445 3.49 -7.44 -10.96
C CYS A 445 2.10 -7.72 -11.55
N ILE A 446 1.40 -8.66 -10.94
CA ILE A 446 0.01 -9.03 -11.22
C ILE A 446 -0.78 -9.05 -9.92
N VAL A 447 -2.09 -9.31 -9.99
CA VAL A 447 -2.86 -9.63 -8.78
C VAL A 447 -2.88 -11.15 -8.57
N LYS A 448 -2.54 -11.58 -7.36
CA LYS A 448 -2.74 -12.96 -6.88
C LYS A 448 -3.69 -12.97 -5.71
N ILE A 449 -4.65 -13.90 -5.68
CA ILE A 449 -5.46 -14.13 -4.50
C ILE A 449 -4.73 -15.15 -3.63
N LEU A 450 -4.25 -14.72 -2.48
CA LEU A 450 -3.63 -15.62 -1.50
C LEU A 450 -4.70 -16.17 -0.58
N SER A 451 -4.84 -17.49 -0.50
CA SER A 451 -5.84 -18.16 0.36
C SER A 451 -5.47 -18.19 1.85
N ASP A 452 -4.26 -17.79 2.21
CA ASP A 452 -3.67 -18.04 3.53
C ASP A 452 -2.92 -16.85 4.14
N GLN A 453 -3.20 -15.63 3.66
CA GLN A 453 -2.54 -14.41 4.13
C GLN A 453 -3.09 -14.00 5.52
N TRP A 454 -2.21 -13.50 6.38
CA TRP A 454 -2.56 -12.91 7.67
C TRP A 454 -2.81 -11.41 7.53
N PHE A 455 -3.89 -10.93 8.15
CA PHE A 455 -4.33 -9.54 8.11
C PHE A 455 -4.49 -8.94 9.49
N LEU A 456 -4.22 -7.64 9.59
CA LEU A 456 -4.74 -6.79 10.66
C LEU A 456 -6.12 -6.27 10.23
N LYS A 457 -7.13 -6.52 11.06
CA LYS A 457 -8.53 -6.21 10.75
C LYS A 457 -8.86 -4.72 10.98
N TYR A 458 -8.14 -3.81 10.33
CA TYR A 458 -8.39 -2.37 10.46
C TYR A 458 -9.77 -1.95 9.94
N SER A 459 -10.46 -2.82 9.19
CA SER A 459 -11.87 -2.62 8.82
C SER A 459 -12.85 -2.72 9.99
N ASP A 460 -12.42 -3.21 11.16
CA ASP A 460 -13.29 -3.39 12.32
C ASP A 460 -13.89 -2.05 12.81
N PRO A 461 -15.24 -1.91 12.83
CA PRO A 461 -15.87 -0.62 13.14
C PRO A 461 -15.56 -0.09 14.55
N GLU A 462 -15.47 -0.97 15.55
CA GLU A 462 -15.15 -0.54 16.91
C GLU A 462 -13.69 -0.13 17.03
N TRP A 463 -12.79 -0.83 16.33
CA TRP A 463 -11.38 -0.45 16.29
C TRP A 463 -11.18 0.92 15.59
N LYS A 464 -11.88 1.17 14.47
CA LYS A 464 -11.89 2.49 13.82
C LYS A 464 -12.41 3.58 14.75
N ARG A 465 -13.52 3.32 15.45
CA ARG A 465 -14.09 4.26 16.43
C ARG A 465 -13.08 4.66 17.50
N LEU A 466 -12.35 3.68 18.06
CA LEU A 466 -11.29 3.93 19.03
C LEU A 466 -10.10 4.71 18.43
N ALA A 467 -9.73 4.41 17.18
CA ALA A 467 -8.67 5.14 16.49
C ALA A 467 -9.03 6.60 16.24
N HIS A 468 -10.26 6.91 15.80
CA HIS A 468 -10.75 8.29 15.71
C HIS A 468 -10.73 9.00 17.06
N GLU A 469 -11.18 8.32 18.11
CA GLU A 469 -11.15 8.86 19.47
C GLU A 469 -9.72 9.17 19.93
N ALA A 470 -8.73 8.36 19.55
CA ALA A 470 -7.32 8.66 19.82
C ALA A 470 -6.80 9.87 19.02
N VAL A 471 -7.25 10.07 17.77
CA VAL A 471 -6.96 11.29 17.01
C VAL A 471 -7.53 12.49 17.73
N ASP A 472 -8.82 12.47 18.10
CA ASP A 472 -9.53 13.58 18.75
C ASP A 472 -8.88 14.02 20.06
N ASN A 473 -8.37 13.06 20.84
CA ASN A 473 -7.70 13.33 22.11
C ASN A 473 -6.22 13.75 21.95
N ALA A 474 -5.62 13.55 20.78
CA ALA A 474 -4.24 13.93 20.50
C ALA A 474 -4.14 15.36 19.95
N ASN A 475 -3.02 16.02 20.27
CA ASN A 475 -2.64 17.28 19.64
C ASN A 475 -2.04 16.99 18.25
N ILE A 476 -2.73 17.41 17.20
CA ILE A 476 -2.29 17.21 15.81
C ILE A 476 -1.65 18.50 15.28
N TYR A 477 -0.44 18.40 14.75
CA TYR A 477 0.30 19.54 14.22
C TYR A 477 0.66 19.31 12.74
N PRO A 478 0.24 20.18 11.81
CA PRO A 478 -0.74 21.23 12.00
C PRO A 478 -2.15 20.66 12.24
N GLU A 479 -3.03 21.43 12.86
CA GLU A 479 -4.42 21.01 13.13
C GLU A 479 -5.17 20.63 11.84
N SER A 480 -4.81 21.23 10.70
CA SER A 480 -5.36 20.87 9.38
C SER A 480 -5.08 19.42 8.96
N ALA A 481 -4.09 18.75 9.55
CA ALA A 481 -3.83 17.34 9.29
C ALA A 481 -4.82 16.41 10.01
N ARG A 482 -5.62 16.90 10.98
CA ARG A 482 -6.56 16.07 11.73
C ARG A 482 -7.58 15.39 10.81
N GLN A 483 -8.25 16.16 9.95
CA GLN A 483 -9.23 15.61 9.02
C GLN A 483 -8.61 14.54 8.12
N TYR A 484 -7.36 14.76 7.69
CA TYR A 484 -6.63 13.79 6.89
C TYR A 484 -6.42 12.45 7.63
N PHE A 485 -6.23 12.45 8.95
CA PHE A 485 -6.22 11.21 9.73
C PHE A 485 -7.59 10.51 9.71
N HIS A 486 -8.69 11.23 9.94
CA HIS A 486 -10.03 10.62 9.90
C HIS A 486 -10.33 10.01 8.53
N ASP A 487 -10.09 10.75 7.45
CA ASP A 487 -10.31 10.27 6.08
C ASP A 487 -9.52 8.98 5.79
N LYS A 488 -8.30 8.87 6.32
CA LYS A 488 -7.47 7.67 6.14
C LYS A 488 -7.88 6.52 7.03
N ILE A 489 -8.28 6.76 8.27
CA ILE A 489 -8.86 5.74 9.15
C ILE A 489 -10.14 5.15 8.52
N ASP A 490 -10.99 5.99 7.94
CA ASP A 490 -12.22 5.56 7.27
C ASP A 490 -11.92 4.72 6.03
N TRP A 491 -10.96 5.16 5.21
CA TRP A 491 -10.55 4.45 4.00
C TRP A 491 -9.82 3.13 4.27
N LEU A 492 -9.19 2.95 5.44
CA LEU A 492 -8.40 1.76 5.72
C LEU A 492 -9.26 0.49 5.73
N HIS A 493 -8.85 -0.47 4.92
CA HIS A 493 -9.34 -1.84 4.90
C HIS A 493 -8.39 -2.77 5.67
N ASP A 494 -8.70 -4.07 5.70
CA ASP A 494 -7.82 -5.07 6.28
C ASP A 494 -6.44 -5.04 5.61
N TRP A 495 -5.39 -5.05 6.43
CA TRP A 495 -4.02 -4.86 5.97
C TRP A 495 -3.22 -6.15 6.05
N ALA A 496 -2.63 -6.60 4.94
CA ALA A 496 -1.75 -7.76 4.92
C ALA A 496 -0.53 -7.50 5.81
N CYS A 497 -0.44 -8.19 6.95
CA CYS A 497 0.50 -7.86 8.01
C CYS A 497 1.72 -8.81 8.09
N ALA A 498 1.83 -9.73 7.13
CA ALA A 498 2.92 -10.69 7.06
C ALA A 498 3.32 -11.01 5.62
N ARG A 499 4.54 -11.50 5.43
CA ARG A 499 5.11 -11.92 4.14
C ARG A 499 5.96 -13.19 4.31
N ARG A 500 6.38 -13.82 3.22
CA ARG A 500 7.22 -15.04 3.27
C ARG A 500 8.70 -14.79 3.02
N THR A 501 9.06 -13.63 2.48
CA THR A 501 10.43 -13.25 2.11
C THR A 501 10.87 -11.98 2.85
N GLY A 502 12.17 -11.67 2.79
CA GLY A 502 12.74 -10.48 3.44
C GLY A 502 13.22 -10.72 4.87
N LEU A 503 13.69 -9.65 5.51
CA LEU A 503 14.04 -9.65 6.93
C LEU A 503 12.83 -9.23 7.78
N GLY A 504 12.75 -9.75 9.01
CA GLY A 504 11.71 -9.36 9.98
C GLY A 504 11.59 -10.35 11.13
N THR A 505 10.53 -10.24 11.93
CA THR A 505 10.24 -11.20 13.00
C THR A 505 9.24 -12.24 12.53
N PRO A 506 9.51 -13.55 12.66
CA PRO A 506 8.54 -14.61 12.35
C PRO A 506 7.26 -14.49 13.19
N LEU A 507 6.12 -14.82 12.59
CA LEU A 507 4.86 -14.95 13.33
C LEU A 507 4.94 -16.15 14.28
N PRO A 508 4.58 -15.98 15.57
CA PRO A 508 4.86 -16.99 16.58
C PRO A 508 4.01 -18.27 16.45
N TRP A 509 2.86 -18.21 15.77
CA TRP A 509 2.01 -19.38 15.48
C TRP A 509 2.11 -19.85 14.02
N SER A 510 2.87 -19.14 13.18
CA SER A 510 3.02 -19.49 11.76
C SER A 510 4.42 -19.05 11.28
N PRO A 511 5.50 -19.75 11.70
CA PRO A 511 6.87 -19.26 11.53
C PRO A 511 7.33 -19.05 10.08
N ASP A 512 6.66 -19.68 9.10
CA ASP A 512 6.89 -19.46 7.66
C ASP A 512 6.50 -18.05 7.19
N TRP A 513 5.79 -17.30 8.03
CA TRP A 513 5.40 -15.93 7.80
C TRP A 513 6.20 -15.00 8.70
N ILE A 514 6.63 -13.88 8.13
CA ILE A 514 7.40 -12.82 8.77
C ILE A 514 6.52 -11.59 8.86
N VAL A 515 6.43 -10.97 10.02
CA VAL A 515 5.72 -9.70 10.21
C VAL A 515 6.30 -8.65 9.27
N GLU A 516 5.43 -7.99 8.51
CA GLU A 516 5.87 -7.00 7.55
C GLU A 516 6.26 -5.68 8.21
N THR A 517 6.85 -4.83 7.41
CA THR A 517 7.58 -3.64 7.83
C THR A 517 6.70 -2.57 8.49
N LEU A 518 5.53 -2.26 7.95
CA LEU A 518 4.62 -1.27 8.52
C LEU A 518 3.83 -1.82 9.74
N SER A 519 4.03 -3.10 10.02
CA SER A 519 3.28 -3.90 10.98
C SER A 519 4.06 -4.15 12.28
N ASP A 520 5.39 -4.34 12.20
CA ASP A 520 6.29 -4.44 13.36
C ASP A 520 6.74 -3.07 13.92
N SER A 521 6.34 -1.98 13.28
CA SER A 521 6.83 -0.63 13.57
C SER A 521 5.81 0.28 14.28
N THR A 522 4.75 -0.29 14.84
CA THR A 522 3.59 0.48 15.33
C THR A 522 3.64 0.84 16.81
N ILE A 523 4.24 0.01 17.67
CA ILE A 523 4.29 0.24 19.13
C ILE A 523 5.71 0.16 19.73
N TYR A 524 6.75 0.10 18.90
CA TYR A 524 8.14 -0.03 19.36
C TYR A 524 8.61 1.11 20.28
N MET A 525 7.87 2.22 20.37
CA MET A 525 8.18 3.27 21.33
C MET A 525 8.12 2.76 22.78
N ALA A 526 7.27 1.77 23.07
CA ALA A 526 7.24 1.12 24.38
C ALA A 526 8.55 0.36 24.64
N PHE A 527 9.11 -0.29 23.62
CA PHE A 527 10.38 -1.02 23.72
C PHE A 527 11.58 -0.10 24.01
N TYR A 528 11.58 1.15 23.51
CA TYR A 528 12.60 2.14 23.90
C TYR A 528 12.72 2.33 25.41
N THR A 529 11.60 2.21 26.13
CA THR A 529 11.60 2.42 27.59
C THR A 529 12.39 1.32 28.30
N ILE A 530 12.29 0.07 27.85
CA ILE A 530 12.84 -1.09 28.59
C ILE A 530 14.17 -1.62 28.07
N VAL A 531 14.55 -1.37 26.80
CA VAL A 531 15.75 -1.99 26.19
C VAL A 531 17.06 -1.64 26.94
N LYS A 532 17.14 -0.46 27.56
CA LYS A 532 18.26 -0.08 28.44
C LYS A 532 18.39 -1.03 29.63
N HIS A 533 17.27 -1.43 30.25
CA HIS A 533 17.24 -2.33 31.40
C HIS A 533 17.53 -3.77 31.00
N ILE A 534 16.98 -4.22 29.87
CA ILE A 534 17.27 -5.53 29.27
C ILE A 534 18.80 -5.71 29.14
N ARG A 535 19.49 -4.69 28.61
CA ARG A 535 20.95 -4.71 28.47
C ARG A 535 21.70 -4.58 29.79
N LYS A 536 21.29 -3.65 30.65
CA LYS A 536 21.90 -3.44 31.97
C LYS A 536 21.95 -4.72 32.79
N TYR A 537 20.89 -5.53 32.73
CA TYR A 537 20.74 -6.76 33.50
C TYR A 537 21.06 -8.03 32.73
N GLY A 538 21.45 -7.94 31.45
CA GLY A 538 21.72 -9.11 30.62
C GLY A 538 20.52 -10.05 30.49
N VAL A 539 19.30 -9.50 30.44
CA VAL A 539 18.06 -10.27 30.30
C VAL A 539 18.08 -11.02 28.98
N LYS A 540 17.93 -12.35 29.05
CA LYS A 540 17.95 -13.19 27.86
C LYS A 540 16.60 -13.15 27.13
N PRO A 541 16.57 -13.34 25.81
CA PRO A 541 15.33 -13.33 25.03
C PRO A 541 14.28 -14.32 25.55
N GLU A 542 14.69 -15.50 25.99
CA GLU A 542 13.79 -16.55 26.48
C GLU A 542 13.09 -16.16 27.79
N GLN A 543 13.64 -15.18 28.52
CA GLN A 543 13.06 -14.65 29.75
C GLN A 543 12.03 -13.55 29.49
N LEU A 544 11.95 -13.02 28.26
CA LEU A 544 10.96 -12.02 27.85
C LEU A 544 9.69 -12.72 27.36
N THR A 545 8.96 -13.30 28.31
CA THR A 545 7.70 -14.02 28.09
C THR A 545 6.51 -13.07 27.93
N ASP A 546 5.36 -13.58 27.51
CA ASP A 546 4.13 -12.79 27.41
C ASP A 546 3.75 -12.19 28.77
N GLU A 547 3.87 -12.95 29.86
CA GLU A 547 3.55 -12.47 31.21
C GLU A 547 4.47 -11.33 31.65
N VAL A 548 5.75 -11.34 31.24
CA VAL A 548 6.67 -10.23 31.52
C VAL A 548 6.22 -8.96 30.81
N PHE A 549 5.89 -9.04 29.53
CA PHE A 549 5.41 -7.88 28.79
C PHE A 549 4.05 -7.39 29.27
N ASP A 550 3.12 -8.30 29.58
CA ASP A 550 1.82 -7.98 30.17
C ASP A 550 2.01 -7.25 31.51
N TYR A 551 2.91 -7.72 32.38
CA TYR A 551 3.25 -7.04 33.64
C TYR A 551 3.80 -5.62 33.42
N ILE A 552 4.74 -5.46 32.50
CA ILE A 552 5.39 -4.16 32.25
C ILE A 552 4.39 -3.16 31.64
N PHE A 553 3.63 -3.58 30.63
CA PHE A 553 2.90 -2.68 29.74
C PHE A 553 1.40 -2.57 30.02
N LEU A 554 0.78 -3.60 30.59
CA LEU A 554 -0.66 -3.65 30.82
C LEU A 554 -1.00 -3.37 32.29
N GLU A 555 -2.25 -2.98 32.53
CA GLU A 555 -2.75 -2.66 33.86
C GLU A 555 -2.98 -3.91 34.72
N ASP A 556 -3.48 -4.96 34.08
CA ASP A 556 -3.86 -6.26 34.63
C ASP A 556 -2.71 -7.27 34.68
N GLY A 557 -1.50 -6.88 34.27
CA GLY A 557 -0.34 -7.76 34.33
C GLY A 557 0.11 -8.09 35.77
N ASP A 558 0.36 -9.37 36.01
CA ASP A 558 0.69 -9.94 37.32
C ASP A 558 2.20 -10.15 37.51
N LEU A 559 2.74 -9.66 38.63
CA LEU A 559 4.16 -9.78 38.96
C LEU A 559 4.54 -11.24 39.26
N GLU A 560 3.68 -11.98 39.96
CA GLU A 560 3.99 -13.36 40.36
C GLU A 560 4.08 -14.27 39.13
N ALA A 561 3.13 -14.14 38.20
CA ALA A 561 3.18 -14.81 36.90
C ALA A 561 4.44 -14.46 36.10
N ALA A 562 4.80 -13.18 36.01
CA ALA A 562 5.99 -12.72 35.29
C ALA A 562 7.29 -13.27 35.89
N VAL A 563 7.42 -13.28 37.23
CA VAL A 563 8.58 -13.87 37.92
C VAL A 563 8.65 -15.37 37.67
N LYS A 564 7.52 -16.07 37.76
CA LYS A 564 7.45 -17.52 37.56
C LYS A 564 7.80 -17.93 36.13
N SER A 565 7.36 -17.19 35.12
CA SER A 565 7.60 -17.54 33.72
C SER A 565 9.00 -17.18 33.23
N SER A 566 9.61 -16.10 33.77
CA SER A 566 10.91 -15.59 33.31
C SER A 566 12.11 -15.99 34.18
N GLY A 567 11.87 -16.32 35.46
CA GLY A 567 12.92 -16.49 36.46
C GLY A 567 13.69 -15.20 36.78
N LEU A 568 13.19 -14.03 36.37
CA LEU A 568 13.81 -12.73 36.66
C LEU A 568 13.55 -12.28 38.09
N ASP A 569 14.51 -11.54 38.65
CA ASP A 569 14.34 -10.89 39.94
C ASP A 569 13.16 -9.89 39.89
N PRO A 570 12.23 -9.90 40.86
CA PRO A 570 11.10 -8.98 40.90
C PRO A 570 11.51 -7.50 40.82
N SER A 571 12.69 -7.12 41.31
CA SER A 571 13.21 -5.75 41.23
C SER A 571 13.47 -5.31 39.78
N ILE A 572 14.04 -6.18 38.94
CA ILE A 572 14.31 -5.90 37.52
C ILE A 572 12.99 -5.65 36.78
N LEU A 573 11.97 -6.48 37.05
CA LEU A 573 10.63 -6.33 36.47
C LEU A 573 9.98 -5.01 36.90
N ARG A 574 10.06 -4.66 38.18
CA ARG A 574 9.55 -3.37 38.70
C ARG A 574 10.27 -2.19 38.06
N GLU A 575 11.59 -2.22 37.94
CA GLU A 575 12.34 -1.14 37.26
C GLU A 575 11.90 -0.96 35.80
N MET A 576 11.74 -2.05 35.03
CA MET A 576 11.23 -1.97 33.66
C MET A 576 9.81 -1.39 33.60
N ARG A 577 8.93 -1.79 34.52
CA ARG A 577 7.55 -1.28 34.60
C ARG A 577 7.51 0.20 34.98
N ASP A 578 8.29 0.61 35.96
CA ASP A 578 8.35 1.99 36.44
C ASP A 578 8.93 2.92 35.38
N GLU A 579 9.95 2.46 34.65
CA GLU A 579 10.53 3.16 33.50
C GLU A 579 9.48 3.39 32.40
N PHE A 580 8.73 2.35 32.02
CA PHE A 580 7.63 2.48 31.04
C PHE A 580 6.57 3.46 31.54
N ARG A 581 6.07 3.27 32.77
CA ARG A 581 5.00 4.09 33.35
C ARG A 581 5.37 5.55 33.51
N TYR A 582 6.65 5.84 33.76
CA TYR A 582 7.15 7.20 33.82
C TYR A 582 7.18 7.85 32.43
N TRP A 583 7.72 7.17 31.42
CA TRP A 583 7.92 7.77 30.10
C TRP A 583 6.68 7.77 29.20
N TYR A 584 5.80 6.77 29.30
CA TYR A 584 4.61 6.67 28.46
C TYR A 584 3.45 7.53 29.00
N PRO A 585 2.58 8.09 28.14
CA PRO A 585 2.46 7.91 26.68
C PRO A 585 3.52 8.66 25.85
N VAL A 586 3.60 8.42 24.54
CA VAL A 586 4.40 9.28 23.63
C VAL A 586 3.80 10.69 23.61
N ASP A 587 4.58 11.71 23.97
CA ASP A 587 4.13 13.11 24.02
C ASP A 587 4.14 13.77 22.63
N LEU A 588 5.12 13.44 21.79
CA LEU A 588 5.17 13.91 20.41
C LEU A 588 5.83 12.88 19.49
N ARG A 589 5.15 12.51 18.41
CA ARG A 589 5.73 11.74 17.29
C ARG A 589 5.69 12.56 16.03
N VAL A 590 6.84 12.85 15.42
CA VAL A 590 6.90 13.69 14.21
C VAL A 590 7.30 12.87 13.00
N SER A 591 6.57 13.00 11.90
CA SER A 591 6.93 12.38 10.62
C SER A 591 6.43 13.16 9.40
N ALA A 592 6.75 12.66 8.21
CA ALA A 592 6.28 13.17 6.95
C ALA A 592 4.81 12.79 6.70
N LYS A 593 4.09 13.62 5.93
CA LYS A 593 2.65 13.44 5.60
C LYS A 593 2.35 12.13 4.88
N GLU A 594 3.33 11.56 4.19
CA GLU A 594 3.24 10.29 3.47
C GLU A 594 3.08 9.09 4.42
N LEU A 595 3.42 9.25 5.70
CA LEU A 595 3.21 8.22 6.71
C LEU A 595 1.82 8.30 7.38
N VAL A 596 1.01 9.33 7.09
CA VAL A 596 -0.35 9.42 7.64
C VAL A 596 -1.26 8.29 7.16
N PRO A 597 -1.32 7.95 5.85
CA PRO A 597 -2.20 6.89 5.35
C PRO A 597 -1.89 5.48 5.85
N ASN A 598 -0.69 5.26 6.39
CA ASN A 598 -0.19 3.95 6.80
C ASN A 598 0.34 3.99 8.24
N HIS A 599 1.64 4.13 8.44
CA HIS A 599 2.37 4.01 9.71
C HIS A 599 1.80 4.83 10.86
N LEU A 600 1.47 6.12 10.67
CA LEU A 600 0.93 6.95 11.75
C LEU A 600 -0.52 6.57 12.10
N SER A 601 -1.31 6.12 11.11
CA SER A 601 -2.64 5.55 11.38
C SER A 601 -2.49 4.21 12.12
N PHE A 602 -1.61 3.31 11.66
CA PHE A 602 -1.35 2.02 12.29
C PHE A 602 -0.82 2.16 13.72
N PHE A 603 0.03 3.16 13.96
CA PHE A 603 0.47 3.59 15.28
C PHE A 603 -0.72 3.86 16.20
N LEU A 604 -1.72 4.63 15.75
CA LEU A 604 -2.93 4.90 16.53
C LEU A 604 -3.75 3.61 16.76
N PHE A 605 -4.07 2.87 15.70
CA PHE A 605 -4.82 1.60 15.79
C PHE A 605 -4.18 0.65 16.80
N GLN A 606 -2.89 0.37 16.69
CA GLN A 606 -2.23 -0.59 17.55
C GLN A 606 -2.09 -0.09 18.99
N HIS A 607 -1.92 1.22 19.22
CA HIS A 607 -1.94 1.78 20.57
C HIS A 607 -3.29 1.59 21.25
N VAL A 608 -4.39 1.87 20.55
CA VAL A 608 -5.74 1.72 21.14
C VAL A 608 -6.15 0.26 21.35
N ALA A 609 -5.60 -0.66 20.56
CA ALA A 609 -5.85 -2.09 20.72
C ALA A 609 -5.13 -2.68 21.96
N ILE A 610 -3.91 -2.24 22.21
CA ILE A 610 -3.00 -2.88 23.18
C ILE A 610 -2.99 -2.14 24.51
N PHE A 611 -2.82 -0.82 24.51
CA PHE A 611 -2.60 -0.07 25.74
C PHE A 611 -3.89 0.55 26.31
N PRO A 612 -3.98 0.66 27.65
CA PRO A 612 -4.99 1.48 28.31
C PRO A 612 -5.01 2.93 27.80
N ARG A 613 -6.17 3.59 27.88
CA ARG A 613 -6.41 4.96 27.38
C ARG A 613 -5.39 5.99 27.84
N ARG A 614 -4.90 5.90 29.09
CA ARG A 614 -3.89 6.83 29.63
C ARG A 614 -2.53 6.76 28.92
N PHE A 615 -2.28 5.68 28.19
CA PHE A 615 -1.05 5.43 27.44
C PHE A 615 -1.22 5.65 25.93
N TRP A 616 -2.36 6.18 25.49
CA TRP A 616 -2.56 6.56 24.10
C TRP A 616 -1.69 7.78 23.71
N PRO A 617 -1.27 7.90 22.44
CA PRO A 617 -0.44 9.00 21.97
C PRO A 617 -1.05 10.37 22.26
N LYS A 618 -0.23 11.32 22.76
CA LYS A 618 -0.70 12.67 23.09
C LYS A 618 -0.50 13.70 21.99
N GLY A 619 0.42 13.46 21.05
CA GLY A 619 0.75 14.44 20.03
C GLY A 619 1.40 13.82 18.79
N ILE A 620 0.96 14.27 17.61
CA ILE A 620 1.50 13.87 16.32
C ILE A 620 1.81 15.10 15.49
N GLY A 621 3.06 15.23 15.06
CA GLY A 621 3.52 16.25 14.13
C GLY A 621 3.67 15.69 12.71
N VAL A 622 3.18 16.42 11.72
CA VAL A 622 3.22 16.08 10.31
C VAL A 622 3.93 17.20 9.54
N ASN A 623 5.01 16.86 8.83
CA ASN A 623 5.71 17.78 7.95
C ASN A 623 5.59 17.40 6.47
N GLY A 624 5.79 18.38 5.59
CA GLY A 624 5.88 18.14 4.15
C GLY A 624 7.19 17.48 3.73
N MET A 625 7.33 17.22 2.43
CA MET A 625 8.60 16.80 1.83
C MET A 625 9.55 17.99 1.67
N LEU A 626 10.84 17.68 1.62
CA LEU A 626 11.88 18.64 1.26
C LEU A 626 12.15 18.54 -0.25
N THR A 627 12.24 19.68 -0.93
CA THR A 627 12.70 19.80 -2.32
C THR A 627 14.10 20.38 -2.33
N ILE A 628 14.96 19.97 -3.26
CA ILE A 628 16.28 20.57 -3.48
C ILE A 628 16.21 21.36 -4.78
N GLU A 629 16.49 22.66 -4.73
CA GLU A 629 16.44 23.57 -5.89
C GLU A 629 15.10 23.54 -6.66
N GLY A 630 13.99 23.31 -5.95
CA GLY A 630 12.64 23.25 -6.54
C GLY A 630 12.23 21.87 -7.05
N GLU A 631 13.16 20.91 -7.12
CA GLU A 631 12.91 19.56 -7.62
C GLU A 631 12.66 18.55 -6.49
N LYS A 632 11.93 17.48 -6.81
CA LYS A 632 11.75 16.34 -5.90
C LYS A 632 13.08 15.60 -5.79
N MET A 633 13.51 15.27 -4.56
CA MET A 633 14.68 14.42 -4.38
C MET A 633 14.42 13.02 -4.95
N SER A 634 15.13 12.65 -6.01
CA SER A 634 15.24 11.29 -6.52
C SER A 634 16.70 10.84 -6.48
N LYS A 635 16.94 9.55 -6.21
CA LYS A 635 18.25 8.94 -6.44
C LYS A 635 18.50 8.79 -7.94
#